data_AF-A0AA88H2D8-F1
#
_entry.id   AF-A0AA88H2D8-F1
#
_cell.length_a   1.000
_cell.length_b   1.000
_cell.length_c   1.000
_cell.angle_alpha   90.00
_cell.angle_beta   90.00
_cell.angle_gamma   90.00
#
_symmetry.space_group_name_H-M   'P 1'
#
loop_
_entity.id
_entity.type
_entity.pdbx_description
1 polymer ?
#
loop_
_entity_poly.entity_id
_entity_poly.type
_entity_poly.pdbx_seq_one_letter_code
_entity_poly.pdbx_strand_id
1 'polypeptide(L)'
;MPGSTKPTSSASPTKRMPSSSSASKPPSAKGEKMTAKQRKLLEQKKKEEEERAKKEEEEKRRKEEEEERKRQEEEERKLMEERRRRAEEERKRLNEEKGAFDSEVLPFHQDKLKSLLSVAKEEDEWKKFVECDNLPKLHDDVDMNNFVSSWRDINEMSRSKELRNLTEDFGLIKDGEKVYRELEYLFVESLARSNKSLQNHCQKYLTEISECILATLDDATAHIMQYFDKFLSSDHDQFQKVERGIQYGIWTNISKNLIRYVDFDKMRVNVELAIKGMGYQEIALRVVHLSEDIFSSTSPNIQEVTVLGGIYLIDFLHIPPLVHTCEDWKIRQITELSHHIKRKPYNVTNNENQEVEGPPPAKVTIPAPHGCLIRSEKPQVAWWNEKEKIWSRDGITNSTYEPETGLISFMTTHLTCPLAVVYENNLDKSFHKWALFPVPHIGKDICVFQATPKILEGSSSLDDIAILVHKDKCRLISPSKPELEKLAVTWSNPAKLLSDLAKAGINLIFRYEEDPSSTSSTIKSMEMEKNAYDGISLVCLITSVANSVWNYHPSVKREIGVMKVHKSLIDQSTLKPCEDIDELDLVEIRYENKFNADLDANWDLLKYQKEKCGFISNEQPVSTEEENSIVDLATVSGLSTHHNLFLALEERNQGTQLRQLLEESNVLTINSVKTILNLSRPLV
;
A
#
# COMPACT_ATOMS: atom_id res chain seq x y z
N MET A 1 -12.13 69.26 30.55
CA MET A 1 -11.55 69.83 31.79
C MET A 1 -10.28 69.06 32.13
N PRO A 2 -9.09 69.70 32.11
CA PRO A 2 -7.83 69.14 32.60
C PRO A 2 -7.31 69.84 33.88
N GLY A 3 -6.23 69.32 34.47
CA GLY A 3 -5.48 69.89 35.61
C GLY A 3 -5.67 69.08 36.91
N SER A 4 -4.73 69.05 37.87
CA SER A 4 -3.36 69.60 37.97
C SER A 4 -2.68 69.02 39.25
N THR A 5 -1.37 69.07 39.54
CA THR A 5 -0.18 69.69 38.92
C THR A 5 1.10 68.88 39.27
N LYS A 6 2.23 69.11 38.57
CA LYS A 6 3.62 68.89 39.07
C LYS A 6 3.99 70.01 40.09
N PRO A 7 5.03 69.94 40.98
CA PRO A 7 6.42 69.60 40.57
C PRO A 7 7.44 69.07 41.62
N THR A 8 8.62 68.70 41.09
CA THR A 8 10.01 68.83 41.60
C THR A 8 10.47 68.50 43.04
N SER A 9 11.61 67.77 43.06
CA SER A 9 12.86 68.00 43.84
C SER A 9 12.99 67.60 45.32
N SER A 10 14.03 66.79 45.55
CA SER A 10 15.02 66.84 46.65
C SER A 10 14.55 66.74 48.11
N ALA A 11 14.81 65.59 48.75
CA ALA A 11 15.17 65.51 50.17
C ALA A 11 15.86 64.17 50.54
N SER A 12 17.15 64.21 50.85
CA SER A 12 17.73 63.45 51.98
C SER A 12 17.39 64.20 53.29
N PRO A 13 17.71 63.76 54.53
CA PRO A 13 18.42 62.53 54.97
C PRO A 13 17.82 61.82 56.23
N THR A 14 18.34 60.65 56.65
CA THR A 14 18.80 60.45 58.05
C THR A 14 19.64 59.18 58.29
N LYS A 15 20.90 59.41 58.71
CA LYS A 15 21.63 58.80 59.83
C LYS A 15 21.23 57.39 60.34
N ARG A 16 22.21 56.45 60.31
CA ARG A 16 23.09 56.20 61.48
C ARG A 16 24.43 55.53 61.08
N MET A 17 25.48 55.95 61.79
CA MET A 17 26.88 55.49 61.79
C MET A 17 27.05 54.36 62.86
N PRO A 18 28.23 53.70 63.10
CA PRO A 18 29.58 54.22 62.86
C PRO A 18 30.77 53.25 62.54
N SER A 19 31.86 53.83 62.01
CA SER A 19 33.29 53.73 62.45
C SER A 19 34.02 52.38 62.49
N SER A 20 35.35 52.27 62.35
CA SER A 20 36.52 53.17 62.10
C SER A 20 37.63 52.25 61.52
N SER A 21 38.70 52.66 60.81
CA SER A 21 39.86 53.54 61.11
C SER A 21 40.89 53.23 59.98
N SER A 22 41.92 54.00 59.62
CA SER A 22 42.44 55.33 59.98
C SER A 22 43.45 55.73 58.88
N ALA A 23 43.59 57.01 58.56
CA ALA A 23 44.46 57.48 57.47
C ALA A 23 45.91 57.75 57.89
N SER A 24 46.85 57.63 56.94
CA SER A 24 48.18 58.24 56.99
C SER A 24 48.52 58.91 55.65
N LYS A 25 49.07 60.13 55.70
CA LYS A 25 49.27 61.02 54.53
C LYS A 25 50.59 60.70 53.78
N PRO A 26 50.66 60.93 52.45
CA PRO A 26 51.93 60.97 51.73
C PRO A 26 52.55 62.39 51.71
N PRO A 27 53.87 62.55 51.83
CA PRO A 27 54.59 63.77 51.49
C PRO A 27 55.14 63.75 50.05
N SER A 28 55.25 64.92 49.43
CA SER A 28 55.80 65.12 48.08
C SER A 28 57.34 65.14 48.06
N ALA A 29 57.96 64.50 47.06
CA ALA A 29 59.39 64.66 46.75
C ALA A 29 59.62 64.85 45.23
N LYS A 30 60.67 65.61 44.89
CA LYS A 30 61.02 66.03 43.51
C LYS A 30 61.70 64.87 42.74
N GLY A 31 61.59 64.89 41.42
CA GLY A 31 62.01 63.77 40.56
C GLY A 31 63.50 63.77 40.16
N GLU A 32 63.97 62.57 39.76
CA GLU A 32 65.25 62.32 39.10
C GLU A 32 65.06 61.40 37.87
N LYS A 33 65.90 61.54 36.85
CA LYS A 33 65.82 60.73 35.61
C LYS A 33 66.68 59.46 35.72
N MET A 34 66.05 58.28 35.82
CA MET A 34 66.75 56.99 35.72
C MET A 34 67.38 56.73 34.34
N THR A 35 68.52 56.05 34.32
CA THR A 35 69.29 55.72 33.11
C THR A 35 68.74 54.48 32.37
N ALA A 36 68.94 54.44 31.04
CA ALA A 36 68.28 53.49 30.15
C ALA A 36 68.60 52.01 30.43
N LYS A 37 69.81 51.69 30.91
CA LYS A 37 70.25 50.29 31.15
C LYS A 37 69.53 49.65 32.35
N GLN A 38 69.25 50.42 33.40
CA GLN A 38 68.48 49.97 34.57
C GLN A 38 67.00 49.82 34.23
N ARG A 39 66.42 50.75 33.44
CA ARG A 39 65.06 50.60 32.91
C ARG A 39 64.90 49.28 32.15
N LYS A 40 65.82 48.97 31.22
CA LYS A 40 65.73 47.78 30.37
C LYS A 40 65.74 46.46 31.17
N LEU A 41 66.55 46.35 32.22
CA LEU A 41 66.61 45.14 33.06
C LEU A 41 65.35 44.97 33.93
N LEU A 42 64.81 46.07 34.43
CA LEU A 42 63.58 46.08 35.26
C LEU A 42 62.33 45.85 34.40
N GLU A 43 62.34 46.33 33.15
CA GLU A 43 61.35 46.06 32.12
C GLU A 43 61.40 44.61 31.63
N GLN A 44 62.59 44.02 31.50
CA GLN A 44 62.75 42.61 31.15
C GLN A 44 62.27 41.67 32.27
N LYS A 45 62.63 41.94 33.53
CA LYS A 45 62.07 41.20 34.68
C LYS A 45 60.55 41.35 34.78
N LYS A 46 60.01 42.54 34.58
CA LYS A 46 58.56 42.75 34.52
C LYS A 46 57.90 41.95 33.41
N LYS A 47 58.51 41.84 32.23
CA LYS A 47 57.99 41.00 31.14
C LYS A 47 58.04 39.51 31.48
N GLU A 48 59.11 39.01 32.09
CA GLU A 48 59.20 37.60 32.52
C GLU A 48 58.20 37.26 33.64
N GLU A 49 57.95 38.20 34.56
CA GLU A 49 56.98 38.08 35.65
C GLU A 49 55.53 38.20 35.13
N GLU A 50 55.26 39.11 34.19
CA GLU A 50 53.97 39.26 33.50
C GLU A 50 53.67 38.06 32.58
N GLU A 51 54.67 37.49 31.90
CA GLU A 51 54.52 36.29 31.09
C GLU A 51 54.28 35.05 31.96
N ARG A 52 54.93 34.94 33.13
CA ARG A 52 54.67 33.89 34.11
C ARG A 52 53.27 34.02 34.70
N ALA A 53 52.86 35.23 35.10
CA ALA A 53 51.52 35.49 35.61
C ALA A 53 50.44 35.16 34.57
N LYS A 54 50.64 35.51 33.29
CA LYS A 54 49.72 35.13 32.19
C LYS A 54 49.66 33.62 31.96
N LYS A 55 50.79 32.90 32.08
CA LYS A 55 50.82 31.44 31.99
C LYS A 55 50.10 30.78 33.17
N GLU A 56 50.29 31.27 34.38
CA GLU A 56 49.57 30.80 35.58
C GLU A 56 48.07 31.11 35.52
N GLU A 57 47.68 32.29 35.00
CA GLU A 57 46.29 32.68 34.76
C GLU A 57 45.63 31.84 33.65
N GLU A 58 46.33 31.57 32.55
CA GLU A 58 45.84 30.69 31.47
C GLU A 58 45.75 29.23 31.93
N GLU A 59 46.73 28.72 32.70
CA GLU A 59 46.68 27.37 33.27
C GLU A 59 45.54 27.25 34.30
N LYS A 60 45.30 28.28 35.11
CA LYS A 60 44.15 28.34 36.04
C LYS A 60 42.84 28.35 35.28
N ARG A 61 42.69 29.20 34.25
CA ARG A 61 41.49 29.26 33.42
C ARG A 61 41.22 27.93 32.71
N ARG A 62 42.25 27.26 32.17
CA ARG A 62 42.13 25.91 31.60
C ARG A 62 41.67 24.87 32.62
N LYS A 63 42.14 24.93 33.86
CA LYS A 63 41.68 24.03 34.94
C LYS A 63 40.23 24.30 35.32
N GLU A 64 39.83 25.56 35.43
CA GLU A 64 38.45 25.96 35.69
C GLU A 64 37.49 25.52 34.56
N GLU A 65 37.88 25.74 33.30
CA GLU A 65 37.16 25.25 32.10
C GLU A 65 37.08 23.71 32.07
N GLU A 66 38.14 22.99 32.44
CA GLU A 66 38.14 21.52 32.49
C GLU A 66 37.30 20.97 33.65
N GLU A 67 37.28 21.63 34.81
CA GLU A 67 36.41 21.29 35.94
C GLU A 67 34.94 21.63 35.69
N GLU A 68 34.64 22.70 34.95
CA GLU A 68 33.29 23.01 34.50
C GLU A 68 32.80 21.99 33.47
N ARG A 69 33.61 21.65 32.47
CA ARG A 69 33.27 20.59 31.51
C ARG A 69 33.03 19.24 32.19
N LYS A 70 33.88 18.84 33.15
CA LYS A 70 33.69 17.60 33.93
C LYS A 70 32.41 17.62 34.78
N ARG A 71 32.00 18.78 35.31
CA ARG A 71 30.73 18.92 36.03
C ARG A 71 29.54 18.77 35.09
N GLN A 72 29.56 19.41 33.93
CA GLN A 72 28.54 19.27 32.89
C GLN A 72 28.44 17.80 32.39
N GLU A 73 29.57 17.17 32.05
CA GLU A 73 29.64 15.75 31.67
C GLU A 73 29.10 14.82 32.77
N GLU A 74 29.34 15.12 34.06
CA GLU A 74 28.81 14.33 35.18
C GLU A 74 27.31 14.56 35.44
N GLU A 75 26.82 15.79 35.30
CA GLU A 75 25.40 16.12 35.41
C GLU A 75 24.59 15.51 34.25
N GLU A 76 25.09 15.61 33.02
CA GLU A 76 24.51 14.91 31.87
C GLU A 76 24.52 13.40 32.06
N ARG A 77 25.61 12.81 32.56
CA ARG A 77 25.69 11.37 32.87
C ARG A 77 24.66 10.96 33.91
N LYS A 78 24.49 11.72 35.00
CA LYS A 78 23.48 11.47 36.04
C LYS A 78 22.06 11.57 35.48
N LEU A 79 21.78 12.60 34.67
CA LEU A 79 20.48 12.78 34.02
C LEU A 79 20.18 11.64 33.03
N MET A 80 21.17 11.20 32.26
CA MET A 80 21.05 10.08 31.32
C MET A 80 20.86 8.75 32.04
N GLU A 81 21.57 8.52 33.15
CA GLU A 81 21.40 7.33 33.97
C GLU A 81 20.04 7.29 34.66
N GLU A 82 19.56 8.42 35.18
CA GLU A 82 18.22 8.50 35.76
C GLU A 82 17.12 8.32 34.70
N ARG A 83 17.26 8.93 33.52
CA ARG A 83 16.39 8.68 32.37
C ARG A 83 16.37 7.20 31.97
N ARG A 84 17.54 6.54 31.94
CA ARG A 84 17.66 5.10 31.66
C ARG A 84 16.95 4.27 32.73
N ARG A 85 17.15 4.57 34.01
CA ARG A 85 16.49 3.88 35.13
C ARG A 85 14.97 4.00 35.06
N ARG A 86 14.44 5.22 34.90
CA ARG A 86 13.00 5.44 34.75
C ARG A 86 12.44 4.72 33.51
N ALA A 87 13.17 4.72 32.39
CA ALA A 87 12.75 4.01 31.19
C ALA A 87 12.76 2.48 31.36
N GLU A 88 13.67 1.93 32.18
CA GLU A 88 13.73 0.50 32.48
C GLU A 88 12.64 0.07 33.49
N GLU A 89 12.37 0.89 34.51
CA GLU A 89 11.25 0.71 35.44
C GLU A 89 9.90 0.75 34.69
N GLU A 90 9.72 1.74 33.81
CA GLU A 90 8.55 1.87 32.92
C GLU A 90 8.41 0.66 31.99
N ARG A 91 9.50 0.23 31.34
CA ARG A 91 9.53 -0.97 30.48
C ARG A 91 9.15 -2.23 31.25
N LYS A 92 9.59 -2.36 32.51
CA LYS A 92 9.23 -3.49 33.37
C LYS A 92 7.73 -3.50 33.69
N ARG A 93 7.15 -2.35 34.08
CA ARG A 93 5.69 -2.24 34.31
C ARG A 93 4.91 -2.59 33.05
N LEU A 94 5.27 -2.01 31.90
CA LEU A 94 4.59 -2.29 30.62
C LEU A 94 4.70 -3.76 30.20
N ASN A 95 5.82 -4.42 30.48
CA ASN A 95 5.99 -5.86 30.21
C ASN A 95 5.19 -6.73 31.19
N GLU A 96 4.98 -6.28 32.43
CA GLU A 96 4.08 -6.93 33.40
C GLU A 96 2.60 -6.73 33.01
N GLU A 97 2.20 -5.52 32.61
CA GLU A 97 0.89 -5.22 32.00
C GLU A 97 0.62 -6.08 30.76
N LYS A 98 1.60 -6.17 29.85
CA LYS A 98 1.55 -7.03 28.66
C LYS A 98 1.38 -8.49 29.05
N GLY A 99 2.19 -9.01 29.97
CA GLY A 99 2.11 -10.40 30.43
C GLY A 99 0.76 -10.74 31.08
N ALA A 100 0.18 -9.81 31.83
CA ALA A 100 -1.17 -9.97 32.38
C ALA A 100 -2.24 -9.96 31.26
N PHE A 101 -2.21 -8.97 30.37
CA PHE A 101 -3.17 -8.87 29.26
C PHE A 101 -3.11 -10.08 28.30
N ASP A 102 -1.89 -10.52 27.96
CA ASP A 102 -1.62 -11.66 27.08
C ASP A 102 -2.00 -13.02 27.71
N SER A 103 -2.17 -13.09 29.04
CA SER A 103 -2.59 -14.31 29.76
C SER A 103 -4.05 -14.30 30.22
N GLU A 104 -4.64 -13.13 30.48
CA GLU A 104 -6.03 -12.99 30.93
C GLU A 104 -7.01 -12.80 29.76
N VAL A 105 -6.67 -11.98 28.76
CA VAL A 105 -7.62 -11.50 27.73
C VAL A 105 -7.40 -12.16 26.38
N LEU A 106 -6.16 -12.17 25.88
CA LEU A 106 -5.87 -12.70 24.55
C LEU A 106 -6.17 -14.20 24.33
N PRO A 107 -5.93 -15.13 25.28
CA PRO A 107 -6.11 -16.56 25.01
C PRO A 107 -7.55 -16.93 24.68
N PHE A 108 -8.51 -16.36 25.43
CA PHE A 108 -9.95 -16.54 25.17
C PHE A 108 -10.31 -16.07 23.75
N HIS A 109 -9.82 -14.90 23.33
CA HIS A 109 -10.05 -14.39 21.98
C HIS A 109 -9.39 -15.24 20.90
N GLN A 110 -8.16 -15.72 21.12
CA GLN A 110 -7.43 -16.54 20.16
C GLN A 110 -8.08 -17.92 19.97
N ASP A 111 -8.48 -18.59 21.05
CA ASP A 111 -9.14 -19.91 20.97
C ASP A 111 -10.56 -19.80 20.38
N LYS A 112 -11.33 -18.77 20.78
CA LYS A 112 -12.66 -18.47 20.20
C LYS A 112 -12.55 -18.15 18.70
N LEU A 113 -11.57 -17.33 18.31
CA LEU A 113 -11.29 -17.01 16.90
C LEU A 113 -10.88 -18.26 16.11
N LYS A 114 -9.97 -19.08 16.63
CA LYS A 114 -9.51 -20.31 15.98
C LYS A 114 -10.65 -21.31 15.78
N SER A 115 -11.53 -21.47 16.77
CA SER A 115 -12.72 -22.31 16.67
C SER A 115 -13.69 -21.80 15.59
N LEU A 116 -14.02 -20.51 15.60
CA LEU A 116 -14.95 -19.93 14.63
C LEU A 116 -14.38 -19.92 13.19
N LEU A 117 -13.08 -19.69 13.02
CA LEU A 117 -12.42 -19.78 11.71
C LEU A 117 -12.35 -21.23 11.19
N SER A 118 -12.31 -22.25 12.06
CA SER A 118 -12.45 -23.65 11.63
C SER A 118 -13.83 -23.90 11.03
N VAL A 119 -14.89 -23.47 11.73
CA VAL A 119 -16.28 -23.59 11.25
C VAL A 119 -16.48 -22.85 9.92
N ALA A 120 -16.04 -21.60 9.82
CA ALA A 120 -16.14 -20.83 8.56
C ALA A 120 -15.38 -21.50 7.41
N LYS A 121 -14.21 -22.08 7.68
CA LYS A 121 -13.44 -22.84 6.69
C LYS A 121 -14.14 -24.14 6.29
N GLU A 122 -14.72 -24.88 7.23
CA GLU A 122 -15.50 -26.09 6.98
C GLU A 122 -16.75 -25.80 6.14
N GLU A 123 -17.43 -24.68 6.37
CA GLU A 123 -18.55 -24.22 5.54
C GLU A 123 -18.13 -23.89 4.10
N ASP A 124 -16.97 -23.24 3.91
CA ASP A 124 -16.46 -22.91 2.57
C ASP A 124 -15.89 -24.14 1.83
N GLU A 125 -15.27 -25.08 2.54
CA GLU A 125 -14.90 -26.40 1.98
C GLU A 125 -16.15 -27.22 1.61
N TRP A 126 -17.22 -27.14 2.40
CA TRP A 126 -18.50 -27.79 2.08
C TRP A 126 -19.16 -27.18 0.84
N LYS A 127 -19.14 -25.85 0.67
CA LYS A 127 -19.64 -25.20 -0.56
C LYS A 127 -18.89 -25.69 -1.80
N LYS A 128 -17.55 -25.72 -1.75
CA LYS A 128 -16.70 -26.23 -2.85
C LYS A 128 -17.01 -27.70 -3.19
N PHE A 129 -17.24 -28.52 -2.16
CA PHE A 129 -17.67 -29.91 -2.34
C PHE A 129 -19.04 -30.02 -3.03
N VAL A 130 -20.02 -29.20 -2.62
CA VAL A 130 -21.36 -29.13 -3.25
C VAL A 130 -21.28 -28.63 -4.69
N GLU A 131 -20.40 -27.69 -4.99
CA GLU A 131 -20.15 -27.17 -6.35
C GLU A 131 -19.37 -28.17 -7.25
N CYS A 132 -18.86 -29.28 -6.69
CA CYS A 132 -18.05 -30.28 -7.39
C CYS A 132 -16.81 -29.69 -8.11
N ASP A 133 -16.22 -28.63 -7.56
CA ASP A 133 -15.09 -27.94 -8.18
C ASP A 133 -13.79 -28.71 -7.90
N ASN A 134 -13.18 -29.28 -8.94
CA ASN A 134 -11.98 -30.13 -8.84
C ASN A 134 -10.66 -29.32 -8.71
N LEU A 135 -10.71 -28.14 -8.10
CA LEU A 135 -9.54 -27.29 -7.91
C LEU A 135 -8.69 -27.75 -6.72
N PRO A 136 -7.35 -27.57 -6.78
CA PRO A 136 -6.45 -28.01 -5.73
C PRO A 136 -6.62 -27.20 -4.43
N LYS A 137 -6.32 -27.84 -3.31
CA LYS A 137 -6.20 -27.21 -2.00
C LYS A 137 -4.99 -26.30 -1.97
N LEU A 138 -5.24 -25.00 -2.10
CA LEU A 138 -4.22 -23.94 -2.23
C LEU A 138 -3.16 -23.88 -1.11
N HIS A 139 -3.43 -24.48 0.06
CA HIS A 139 -2.49 -24.55 1.18
C HIS A 139 -1.65 -25.84 1.23
N ASP A 140 -1.90 -26.81 0.36
CA ASP A 140 -1.25 -28.13 0.36
C ASP A 140 -0.29 -28.25 -0.82
N ASP A 141 1.02 -28.32 -0.53
CA ASP A 141 2.05 -28.55 -1.54
C ASP A 141 1.78 -29.81 -2.38
N VAL A 142 1.26 -30.89 -1.77
CA VAL A 142 1.05 -32.16 -2.49
C VAL A 142 -0.01 -31.97 -3.56
N ASP A 143 -1.15 -31.37 -3.20
CA ASP A 143 -2.27 -31.16 -4.10
C ASP A 143 -1.94 -30.14 -5.20
N MET A 144 -1.26 -29.04 -4.84
CA MET A 144 -0.79 -28.03 -5.80
C MET A 144 0.25 -28.58 -6.79
N ASN A 145 1.24 -29.35 -6.32
CA ASN A 145 2.21 -30.00 -7.23
C ASN A 145 1.50 -31.03 -8.13
N ASN A 146 0.56 -31.82 -7.60
CA ASN A 146 -0.21 -32.79 -8.39
C ASN A 146 -1.02 -32.11 -9.50
N PHE A 147 -1.66 -30.96 -9.22
CA PHE A 147 -2.39 -30.17 -10.21
C PHE A 147 -1.47 -29.64 -11.32
N VAL A 148 -0.36 -29.01 -10.96
CA VAL A 148 0.63 -28.47 -11.92
C VAL A 148 1.25 -29.59 -12.77
N SER A 149 1.65 -30.71 -12.17
CA SER A 149 2.17 -31.88 -12.91
C SER A 149 1.11 -32.48 -13.83
N SER A 150 -0.12 -32.69 -13.35
CA SER A 150 -1.19 -33.25 -14.17
C SER A 150 -1.52 -32.36 -15.37
N TRP A 151 -1.51 -31.02 -15.21
CA TRP A 151 -1.66 -30.10 -16.33
C TRP A 151 -0.50 -30.26 -17.32
N ARG A 152 0.76 -30.21 -16.85
CA ARG A 152 1.95 -30.37 -17.71
C ARG A 152 1.89 -31.68 -18.51
N ASP A 153 1.51 -32.79 -17.88
CA ASP A 153 1.32 -34.10 -18.52
C ASP A 153 0.19 -34.08 -19.56
N ILE A 154 -0.98 -33.48 -19.24
CA ILE A 154 -2.10 -33.34 -20.18
C ILE A 154 -1.71 -32.49 -21.39
N ASN A 155 -0.93 -31.42 -21.18
CA ASN A 155 -0.44 -30.56 -22.25
C ASN A 155 0.56 -31.32 -23.14
N GLU A 156 1.52 -32.03 -22.55
CA GLU A 156 2.49 -32.85 -23.29
C GLU A 156 1.81 -33.96 -24.10
N MET A 157 0.91 -34.73 -23.48
CA MET A 157 0.10 -35.72 -24.18
C MET A 157 -0.69 -35.08 -25.34
N SER A 158 -1.21 -33.87 -25.14
CA SER A 158 -1.98 -33.16 -26.16
C SER A 158 -1.14 -32.59 -27.32
N ARG A 159 0.19 -32.43 -27.15
CA ARG A 159 1.12 -32.18 -28.27
C ARG A 159 1.32 -33.40 -29.17
N SER A 160 1.15 -34.61 -28.63
CA SER A 160 1.31 -35.88 -29.37
C SER A 160 0.05 -36.31 -30.15
N LYS A 161 -1.13 -35.76 -29.79
CA LYS A 161 -2.40 -36.02 -30.49
C LYS A 161 -2.36 -35.39 -31.89
N GLU A 162 -2.90 -36.09 -32.90
CA GLU A 162 -3.02 -35.53 -34.26
C GLU A 162 -3.86 -34.24 -34.27
N LEU A 163 -5.02 -34.27 -33.61
CA LEU A 163 -5.88 -33.12 -33.37
C LEU A 163 -5.92 -32.81 -31.87
N ARG A 164 -5.62 -31.55 -31.51
CA ARG A 164 -5.61 -31.08 -30.14
C ARG A 164 -7.02 -30.64 -29.75
N ASN A 165 -7.47 -31.00 -28.55
CA ASN A 165 -8.79 -30.59 -28.09
C ASN A 165 -8.71 -29.17 -27.49
N LEU A 166 -8.88 -28.16 -28.34
CA LEU A 166 -8.89 -26.75 -27.92
C LEU A 166 -9.93 -26.49 -26.80
N THR A 167 -11.03 -27.25 -26.74
CA THR A 167 -12.02 -27.08 -25.66
C THR A 167 -11.47 -27.51 -24.30
N GLU A 168 -10.66 -28.58 -24.25
CA GLU A 168 -9.90 -28.97 -23.05
C GLU A 168 -8.85 -27.91 -22.71
N ASP A 169 -8.08 -27.42 -23.70
CA ASP A 169 -7.02 -26.41 -23.48
C ASP A 169 -7.53 -25.11 -22.85
N PHE A 170 -8.58 -24.53 -23.44
CA PHE A 170 -9.20 -23.31 -22.91
C PHE A 170 -9.91 -23.57 -21.56
N GLY A 171 -10.38 -24.79 -21.32
CA GLY A 171 -10.88 -25.23 -20.02
C GLY A 171 -9.79 -25.23 -18.94
N LEU A 172 -8.62 -25.82 -19.24
CA LEU A 172 -7.46 -25.83 -18.35
C LEU A 172 -6.99 -24.41 -18.01
N ILE A 173 -6.87 -23.54 -19.02
CA ILE A 173 -6.46 -22.14 -18.81
C ILE A 173 -7.45 -21.42 -17.88
N LYS A 174 -8.75 -21.59 -18.10
CA LYS A 174 -9.81 -21.01 -17.27
C LYS A 174 -9.78 -21.50 -15.83
N ASP A 175 -9.54 -22.80 -15.60
CA ASP A 175 -9.41 -23.34 -14.25
C ASP A 175 -8.10 -22.87 -13.59
N GLY A 176 -7.02 -22.69 -14.37
CA GLY A 176 -5.80 -22.03 -13.94
C GLY A 176 -6.01 -20.58 -13.50
N GLU A 177 -6.77 -19.77 -14.25
CA GLU A 177 -7.13 -18.41 -13.83
C GLU A 177 -7.93 -18.39 -12.52
N LYS A 178 -8.82 -19.38 -12.28
CA LYS A 178 -9.48 -19.51 -10.98
C LYS A 178 -8.46 -19.76 -9.86
N VAL A 179 -7.55 -20.72 -10.05
CA VAL A 179 -6.51 -21.07 -9.07
C VAL A 179 -5.58 -19.88 -8.82
N TYR A 180 -5.16 -19.17 -9.88
CA TYR A 180 -4.34 -17.97 -9.79
C TYR A 180 -4.99 -16.89 -8.92
N ARG A 181 -6.26 -16.55 -9.20
CA ARG A 181 -6.99 -15.52 -8.46
C ARG A 181 -7.15 -15.87 -6.98
N GLU A 182 -7.49 -17.13 -6.65
CA GLU A 182 -7.63 -17.53 -5.25
C GLU A 182 -6.27 -17.66 -4.54
N LEU A 183 -5.16 -17.96 -5.26
CA LEU A 183 -3.79 -17.83 -4.74
C LEU A 183 -3.40 -16.36 -4.48
N GLU A 184 -3.85 -15.41 -5.30
CA GLU A 184 -3.61 -13.99 -5.06
C GLU A 184 -4.35 -13.49 -3.81
N TYR A 185 -5.60 -13.92 -3.58
CA TYR A 185 -6.30 -13.60 -2.32
C TYR A 185 -5.56 -14.17 -1.11
N LEU A 186 -5.06 -15.40 -1.22
CA LEU A 186 -4.26 -16.05 -0.16
C LEU A 186 -2.91 -15.33 0.06
N PHE A 187 -2.28 -14.83 -1.01
CA PHE A 187 -1.09 -13.99 -0.92
C PHE A 187 -1.40 -12.68 -0.18
N VAL A 188 -2.48 -11.98 -0.53
CA VAL A 188 -2.88 -10.74 0.15
C VAL A 188 -3.23 -10.98 1.62
N GLU A 189 -3.93 -12.07 1.96
CA GLU A 189 -4.16 -12.47 3.35
C GLU A 189 -2.82 -12.71 4.10
N SER A 190 -1.85 -13.33 3.43
CA SER A 190 -0.53 -13.58 4.00
C SER A 190 0.29 -12.29 4.20
N LEU A 191 0.03 -11.22 3.45
CA LEU A 191 0.57 -9.87 3.72
C LEU A 191 -0.01 -9.32 5.04
N ALA A 192 -1.34 -9.35 5.18
CA ALA A 192 -2.05 -8.87 6.37
C ALA A 192 -1.61 -9.58 7.66
N ARG A 193 -1.27 -10.87 7.56
CA ARG A 193 -0.75 -11.71 8.65
C ARG A 193 0.79 -11.64 8.80
N SER A 194 1.49 -10.94 7.91
CA SER A 194 2.97 -10.93 7.81
C SER A 194 3.61 -12.34 7.71
N ASN A 195 2.89 -13.31 7.13
CA ASN A 195 3.33 -14.71 7.06
C ASN A 195 4.22 -14.94 5.84
N LYS A 196 5.53 -14.71 5.99
CA LYS A 196 6.54 -14.88 4.94
C LYS A 196 6.60 -16.30 4.34
N SER A 197 6.30 -17.34 5.10
CA SER A 197 6.27 -18.72 4.57
C SER A 197 5.14 -18.91 3.56
N LEU A 198 3.95 -18.37 3.88
CA LEU A 198 2.78 -18.44 3.01
C LEU A 198 2.91 -17.50 1.80
N GLN A 199 3.57 -16.34 1.95
CA GLN A 199 3.91 -15.46 0.83
C GLN A 199 4.76 -16.21 -0.21
N ASN A 200 5.85 -16.87 0.24
CA ASN A 200 6.72 -17.65 -0.64
C ASN A 200 6.01 -18.84 -1.30
N HIS A 201 5.12 -19.52 -0.57
CA HIS A 201 4.27 -20.60 -1.09
C HIS A 201 3.38 -20.11 -2.24
N CYS A 202 2.65 -19.02 -2.03
CA CYS A 202 1.80 -18.45 -3.08
C CYS A 202 2.64 -17.98 -4.27
N GLN A 203 3.77 -17.30 -4.03
CA GLN A 203 4.69 -16.82 -5.07
C GLN A 203 5.16 -17.94 -6.01
N LYS A 204 5.53 -19.10 -5.45
CA LYS A 204 5.91 -20.30 -6.22
C LYS A 204 4.78 -20.72 -7.16
N TYR A 205 3.60 -20.97 -6.62
CA TYR A 205 2.50 -21.52 -7.43
C TYR A 205 1.85 -20.50 -8.37
N LEU A 206 1.83 -19.21 -8.03
CA LEU A 206 1.48 -18.15 -8.97
C LEU A 206 2.38 -18.22 -10.21
N THR A 207 3.70 -18.38 -10.01
CA THR A 207 4.67 -18.53 -11.11
C THR A 207 4.43 -19.79 -11.94
N GLU A 208 4.30 -20.96 -11.29
CA GLU A 208 4.07 -22.24 -11.99
C GLU A 208 2.75 -22.26 -12.78
N ILE A 209 1.70 -21.60 -12.27
CA ILE A 209 0.41 -21.48 -12.96
C ILE A 209 0.50 -20.50 -14.14
N SER A 210 1.17 -19.34 -13.98
CA SER A 210 1.44 -18.41 -15.10
C SER A 210 2.16 -19.11 -16.25
N GLU A 211 3.19 -19.92 -15.96
CA GLU A 211 3.91 -20.72 -16.94
C GLU A 211 3.00 -21.72 -17.66
N CYS A 212 2.14 -22.44 -16.93
CA CYS A 212 1.22 -23.42 -17.52
C CYS A 212 0.16 -22.78 -18.43
N ILE A 213 -0.37 -21.61 -18.03
CA ILE A 213 -1.29 -20.80 -18.85
C ILE A 213 -0.61 -20.38 -20.15
N LEU A 214 0.57 -19.75 -20.08
CA LEU A 214 1.30 -19.26 -21.25
C LEU A 214 1.75 -20.38 -22.19
N ALA A 215 2.25 -21.50 -21.65
CA ALA A 215 2.62 -22.66 -22.46
C ALA A 215 1.41 -23.23 -23.20
N THR A 216 0.29 -23.44 -22.51
CA THR A 216 -0.94 -23.99 -23.12
C THR A 216 -1.50 -23.06 -24.20
N LEU A 217 -1.45 -21.74 -24.00
CA LEU A 217 -1.80 -20.73 -25.00
C LEU A 217 -0.92 -20.82 -26.26
N ASP A 218 0.39 -20.90 -26.08
CA ASP A 218 1.35 -20.97 -27.18
C ASP A 218 1.23 -22.30 -27.95
N ASP A 219 1.04 -23.43 -27.27
CA ASP A 219 0.81 -24.75 -27.89
C ASP A 219 -0.52 -24.80 -28.68
N ALA A 220 -1.61 -24.29 -28.09
CA ALA A 220 -2.92 -24.21 -28.74
C ALA A 220 -2.85 -23.31 -29.99
N THR A 221 -2.08 -22.21 -29.91
CA THR A 221 -1.85 -21.30 -31.04
C THR A 221 -1.08 -21.98 -32.18
N ALA A 222 0.02 -22.68 -31.87
CA ALA A 222 0.77 -23.43 -32.86
C ALA A 222 -0.12 -24.48 -33.56
N HIS A 223 -0.99 -25.16 -32.80
CA HIS A 223 -1.94 -26.10 -33.35
C HIS A 223 -2.96 -25.46 -34.30
N ILE A 224 -3.58 -24.33 -33.92
CA ILE A 224 -4.52 -23.60 -34.77
C ILE A 224 -3.85 -23.18 -36.09
N MET A 225 -2.61 -22.69 -36.02
CA MET A 225 -1.85 -22.27 -37.21
C MET A 225 -1.43 -23.45 -38.11
N GLN A 226 -1.03 -24.59 -37.53
CA GLN A 226 -0.71 -25.81 -38.29
C GLN A 226 -1.93 -26.39 -39.02
N TYR A 227 -3.12 -26.21 -38.44
CA TYR A 227 -4.41 -26.63 -38.99
C TYR A 227 -5.20 -25.48 -39.63
N PHE A 228 -4.50 -24.53 -40.23
CA PHE A 228 -5.03 -23.33 -40.87
C PHE A 228 -6.37 -23.54 -41.62
N ASP A 229 -6.42 -24.45 -42.58
CA ASP A 229 -7.61 -24.73 -43.40
C ASP A 229 -8.81 -25.34 -42.64
N LYS A 230 -8.66 -25.75 -41.38
CA LYS A 230 -9.75 -26.16 -40.50
C LYS A 230 -10.30 -25.02 -39.64
N PHE A 231 -9.45 -24.05 -39.26
CA PHE A 231 -9.78 -23.01 -38.28
C PHE A 231 -9.89 -21.61 -38.86
N LEU A 232 -9.23 -21.35 -39.99
CA LEU A 232 -8.94 -20.04 -40.56
C LEU A 232 -9.29 -19.98 -42.06
N SER A 233 -10.17 -20.86 -42.56
CA SER A 233 -10.60 -20.94 -43.96
C SER A 233 -11.91 -20.21 -44.28
N SER A 234 -12.43 -19.42 -43.33
CA SER A 234 -13.59 -18.53 -43.52
C SER A 234 -13.22 -17.24 -44.25
N ASP A 235 -14.22 -16.49 -44.73
CA ASP A 235 -14.10 -15.23 -45.51
C ASP A 235 -13.20 -14.11 -44.93
N HIS A 236 -12.70 -14.26 -43.69
CA HIS A 236 -11.86 -13.27 -42.98
C HIS A 236 -10.51 -13.83 -42.47
N ASP A 237 -10.14 -15.08 -42.79
CA ASP A 237 -8.90 -15.73 -42.32
C ASP A 237 -8.66 -15.61 -40.79
N GLN A 238 -9.73 -15.80 -39.99
CA GLN A 238 -9.75 -15.50 -38.56
C GLN A 238 -10.47 -16.58 -37.73
N PHE A 239 -9.94 -16.85 -36.53
CA PHE A 239 -10.54 -17.68 -35.50
C PHE A 239 -10.70 -16.87 -34.22
N GLN A 240 -11.89 -16.94 -33.61
CA GLN A 240 -12.21 -16.23 -32.37
C GLN A 240 -13.01 -17.12 -31.41
N LYS A 241 -12.56 -17.17 -30.16
CA LYS A 241 -13.22 -17.84 -29.04
C LYS A 241 -13.24 -16.92 -27.82
N VAL A 242 -14.43 -16.66 -27.28
CA VAL A 242 -14.64 -15.79 -26.11
C VAL A 242 -15.31 -16.63 -25.02
N GLU A 243 -14.64 -16.78 -23.89
CA GLU A 243 -15.18 -17.44 -22.69
C GLU A 243 -14.96 -16.54 -21.46
N ARG A 244 -15.52 -16.93 -20.30
CA ARG A 244 -15.29 -16.20 -19.05
C ARG A 244 -13.90 -16.51 -18.52
N GLY A 245 -13.08 -15.47 -18.37
CA GLY A 245 -11.66 -15.54 -17.98
C GLY A 245 -10.77 -15.20 -19.16
N ILE A 246 -10.85 -16.03 -20.20
CA ILE A 246 -10.03 -15.95 -21.40
C ILE A 246 -10.83 -15.56 -22.65
N GLN A 247 -10.31 -14.60 -23.40
CA GLN A 247 -10.71 -14.32 -24.78
C GLN A 247 -9.52 -14.53 -25.71
N TYR A 248 -9.76 -15.18 -26.85
CA TYR A 248 -8.71 -15.55 -27.81
C TYR A 248 -9.16 -15.24 -29.23
N GLY A 249 -8.29 -14.53 -29.96
CA GLY A 249 -8.42 -14.25 -31.37
C GLY A 249 -7.09 -14.52 -32.08
N ILE A 250 -7.16 -15.12 -33.27
CA ILE A 250 -6.03 -15.14 -34.19
C ILE A 250 -6.52 -14.87 -35.61
N TRP A 251 -5.78 -14.01 -36.31
CA TRP A 251 -6.00 -13.64 -37.69
C TRP A 251 -4.70 -13.85 -38.48
N THR A 252 -4.77 -14.07 -39.79
CA THR A 252 -3.57 -14.14 -40.64
C THR A 252 -3.66 -13.29 -41.89
N ASN A 253 -2.54 -12.73 -42.32
CA ASN A 253 -2.36 -12.30 -43.70
C ASN A 253 -1.52 -13.32 -44.47
N ILE A 254 -2.18 -14.08 -45.35
CA ILE A 254 -1.54 -14.90 -46.40
C ILE A 254 -1.63 -14.17 -47.76
N SER A 255 -2.42 -13.10 -47.84
CA SER A 255 -2.67 -12.39 -49.10
C SER A 255 -1.53 -11.43 -49.46
N LYS A 256 -1.33 -11.21 -50.77
CA LYS A 256 -0.27 -10.34 -51.31
C LYS A 256 -0.37 -8.87 -50.86
N ASN A 257 -1.51 -8.44 -50.34
CA ASN A 257 -1.74 -7.10 -49.82
C ASN A 257 -1.91 -7.18 -48.30
N LEU A 258 -1.17 -6.36 -47.54
CA LEU A 258 -1.38 -6.27 -46.10
C LEU A 258 -2.74 -5.62 -45.80
N ILE A 259 -3.68 -6.41 -45.27
CA ILE A 259 -4.84 -5.89 -44.57
C ILE A 259 -4.33 -5.28 -43.26
N ARG A 260 -4.54 -3.97 -43.09
CA ARG A 260 -3.97 -3.21 -41.96
C ARG A 260 -4.89 -3.17 -40.75
N TYR A 261 -6.19 -3.19 -40.99
CA TYR A 261 -7.23 -3.12 -39.97
C TYR A 261 -7.71 -4.53 -39.67
N VAL A 262 -7.40 -5.03 -38.49
CA VAL A 262 -7.80 -6.36 -38.01
C VAL A 262 -8.79 -6.18 -36.89
N ASP A 263 -10.02 -6.64 -37.11
CA ASP A 263 -11.13 -6.50 -36.17
C ASP A 263 -11.51 -7.86 -35.56
N PHE A 264 -11.36 -8.00 -34.25
CA PHE A 264 -11.82 -9.15 -33.47
C PHE A 264 -13.17 -8.78 -32.85
N ASP A 265 -14.21 -8.79 -33.68
CA ASP A 265 -15.57 -8.30 -33.38
C ASP A 265 -16.15 -8.88 -32.08
N LYS A 266 -16.01 -10.19 -31.84
CA LYS A 266 -16.51 -10.86 -30.63
C LYS A 266 -15.79 -10.41 -29.36
N MET A 267 -14.51 -10.04 -29.49
CA MET A 267 -13.67 -9.52 -28.41
C MET A 267 -13.81 -7.99 -28.26
N ARG A 268 -14.40 -7.32 -29.27
CA ARG A 268 -14.40 -5.86 -29.46
C ARG A 268 -12.99 -5.26 -29.45
N VAL A 269 -12.00 -6.02 -29.95
CA VAL A 269 -10.60 -5.58 -30.05
C VAL A 269 -10.24 -5.31 -31.50
N ASN A 270 -9.74 -4.10 -31.78
CA ASN A 270 -9.24 -3.73 -33.09
C ASN A 270 -7.74 -3.39 -33.04
N VAL A 271 -7.01 -3.81 -34.07
CA VAL A 271 -5.60 -3.47 -34.27
C VAL A 271 -5.42 -2.91 -35.68
N GLU A 272 -4.91 -1.69 -35.77
CA GLU A 272 -4.56 -1.02 -37.03
C GLU A 272 -3.03 -0.92 -37.15
N LEU A 273 -2.49 -1.66 -38.11
CA LEU A 273 -1.06 -1.81 -38.39
C LEU A 273 -0.53 -0.64 -39.25
N ALA A 274 0.75 -0.32 -39.05
CA ALA A 274 1.41 0.81 -39.70
C ALA A 274 1.50 0.65 -41.23
N ILE A 275 1.33 1.77 -41.94
CA ILE A 275 1.28 1.81 -43.41
C ILE A 275 2.65 1.70 -44.07
N LYS A 276 3.67 2.34 -43.47
CA LYS A 276 4.94 2.65 -44.13
C LYS A 276 5.98 1.56 -43.87
N GLY A 277 6.50 0.94 -44.93
CA GLY A 277 7.54 -0.12 -44.90
C GLY A 277 7.13 -1.44 -44.21
N MET A 278 5.83 -1.59 -43.91
CA MET A 278 5.18 -2.89 -43.73
C MET A 278 4.77 -3.41 -45.12
N GLY A 279 5.74 -3.96 -45.87
CA GLY A 279 5.50 -4.56 -47.18
C GLY A 279 4.68 -5.86 -47.12
N TYR A 280 4.69 -6.66 -48.19
CA TYR A 280 4.12 -8.02 -48.11
C TYR A 280 4.85 -8.81 -47.03
N GLN A 281 4.09 -9.28 -46.03
CA GLN A 281 4.56 -10.22 -45.04
C GLN A 281 3.46 -11.25 -44.76
N GLU A 282 3.87 -12.53 -44.75
CA GLU A 282 3.09 -13.62 -44.17
C GLU A 282 3.18 -13.53 -42.65
N ILE A 283 2.07 -13.16 -42.02
CA ILE A 283 1.97 -12.85 -40.59
C ILE A 283 0.72 -13.47 -40.00
N ALA A 284 0.80 -13.90 -38.75
CA ALA A 284 -0.39 -14.07 -37.92
C ALA A 284 -0.37 -13.03 -36.80
N LEU A 285 -1.53 -12.44 -36.52
CA LEU A 285 -1.76 -11.57 -35.37
C LEU A 285 -2.61 -12.34 -34.37
N ARG A 286 -2.06 -12.64 -33.21
CA ARG A 286 -2.80 -13.20 -32.08
C ARG A 286 -3.15 -12.08 -31.11
N VAL A 287 -4.38 -12.11 -30.62
CA VAL A 287 -4.85 -11.31 -29.48
C VAL A 287 -5.37 -12.28 -28.42
N VAL A 288 -4.85 -12.22 -27.20
CA VAL A 288 -5.41 -12.91 -26.04
C VAL A 288 -5.72 -11.88 -24.98
N HIS A 289 -6.93 -11.89 -24.41
CA HIS A 289 -7.23 -11.22 -23.15
C HIS A 289 -7.31 -12.27 -22.06
N LEU A 290 -6.54 -12.08 -20.97
CA LEU A 290 -6.66 -12.84 -19.73
C LEU A 290 -7.21 -11.90 -18.66
N SER A 291 -8.14 -12.39 -17.85
CA SER A 291 -8.78 -11.60 -16.79
C SER A 291 -7.88 -11.34 -15.59
N GLU A 292 -6.87 -12.19 -15.38
CA GLU A 292 -5.89 -12.08 -14.30
C GLU A 292 -4.55 -11.50 -14.77
N ASP A 293 -3.93 -10.67 -13.95
CA ASP A 293 -2.56 -10.18 -14.17
C ASP A 293 -1.53 -11.24 -13.73
N ILE A 294 -1.21 -12.13 -14.66
CA ILE A 294 -0.26 -13.22 -14.44
C ILE A 294 1.22 -12.78 -14.30
N PHE A 295 1.50 -11.47 -14.37
CA PHE A 295 2.86 -10.90 -14.36
C PHE A 295 3.20 -10.15 -13.05
N SER A 296 2.39 -9.18 -12.60
CA SER A 296 2.76 -8.34 -11.44
C SER A 296 3.04 -9.17 -10.19
N SER A 297 2.19 -10.16 -9.91
CA SER A 297 2.33 -11.02 -8.72
C SER A 297 3.41 -12.10 -8.88
N THR A 298 4.02 -12.27 -10.05
CA THR A 298 5.23 -13.12 -10.23
C THR A 298 6.54 -12.31 -10.18
N SER A 299 6.47 -10.98 -10.16
CA SER A 299 7.65 -10.11 -10.19
C SER A 299 8.45 -10.12 -8.88
N PRO A 300 9.79 -10.15 -8.93
CA PRO A 300 10.64 -9.80 -7.78
C PRO A 300 10.69 -8.29 -7.52
N ASN A 301 10.23 -7.46 -8.46
CA ASN A 301 10.35 -6.01 -8.42
C ASN A 301 9.00 -5.35 -8.06
N ILE A 302 9.09 -4.26 -7.31
CA ILE A 302 7.94 -3.44 -6.92
C ILE A 302 7.32 -2.80 -8.17
N GLN A 303 6.00 -2.87 -8.29
CA GLN A 303 5.26 -2.27 -9.39
C GLN A 303 4.80 -0.86 -9.00
N GLU A 304 5.13 0.14 -9.82
CA GLU A 304 4.66 1.53 -9.63
C GLU A 304 3.19 1.73 -10.04
N VAL A 305 2.61 0.74 -10.73
CA VAL A 305 1.25 0.77 -11.27
C VAL A 305 0.47 -0.47 -10.88
N THR A 306 -0.86 -0.39 -10.96
CA THR A 306 -1.79 -1.50 -10.76
C THR A 306 -2.58 -1.75 -12.05
N VAL A 307 -2.73 -3.02 -12.44
CA VAL A 307 -3.43 -3.46 -13.66
C VAL A 307 -4.94 -3.49 -13.46
N LEU A 308 -5.70 -3.00 -14.45
CA LEU A 308 -7.16 -2.96 -14.46
C LEU A 308 -7.74 -4.05 -15.37
N GLY A 309 -8.51 -4.96 -14.78
CA GLY A 309 -9.26 -6.00 -15.48
C GLY A 309 -8.43 -6.90 -16.42
N GLY A 310 -7.18 -7.17 -16.03
CA GLY A 310 -6.32 -8.16 -16.69
C GLY A 310 -5.43 -7.60 -17.81
N ILE A 311 -4.96 -8.50 -18.67
CA ILE A 311 -3.87 -8.24 -19.62
C ILE A 311 -4.23 -8.65 -21.05
N TYR A 312 -3.58 -8.00 -22.02
CA TYR A 312 -3.70 -8.28 -23.45
C TYR A 312 -2.35 -8.74 -24.01
N LEU A 313 -2.29 -9.96 -24.54
CA LEU A 313 -1.17 -10.46 -25.34
C LEU A 313 -1.48 -10.20 -26.81
N ILE A 314 -0.79 -9.23 -27.42
CA ILE A 314 -0.95 -8.90 -28.85
C ILE A 314 0.33 -9.32 -29.59
N ASP A 315 0.39 -10.58 -30.02
CA ASP A 315 1.60 -11.16 -30.64
C ASP A 315 1.56 -11.09 -32.17
N PHE A 316 2.69 -10.64 -32.74
CA PHE A 316 3.00 -10.78 -34.16
C PHE A 316 3.77 -12.09 -34.36
N LEU A 317 3.29 -13.00 -35.21
CA LEU A 317 3.79 -14.39 -35.31
C LEU A 317 4.20 -14.77 -36.75
N HIS A 318 5.16 -15.69 -36.87
CA HIS A 318 5.46 -16.40 -38.12
C HIS A 318 4.37 -17.43 -38.44
N ILE A 319 3.89 -17.46 -39.68
CA ILE A 319 3.04 -18.54 -40.18
C ILE A 319 3.91 -19.79 -40.46
N PRO A 320 3.49 -21.02 -40.08
CA PRO A 320 4.12 -22.27 -40.53
C PRO A 320 3.93 -22.49 -42.04
N PRO A 321 4.62 -23.46 -42.66
CA PRO A 321 4.37 -23.81 -44.06
C PRO A 321 2.91 -24.18 -44.30
N LEU A 322 2.29 -23.52 -45.28
CA LEU A 322 0.87 -23.68 -45.58
C LEU A 322 0.54 -25.09 -46.10
N VAL A 323 -0.71 -25.51 -45.90
CA VAL A 323 -1.20 -26.79 -46.42
C VAL A 323 -1.19 -26.80 -47.95
N HIS A 324 -0.60 -27.83 -48.54
CA HIS A 324 -0.63 -28.07 -49.97
C HIS A 324 -1.72 -29.09 -50.29
N THR A 325 -2.65 -28.75 -51.18
CA THR A 325 -3.68 -29.69 -51.65
C THR A 325 -3.20 -30.34 -52.96
N CYS A 326 -3.18 -31.66 -53.02
CA CYS A 326 -2.78 -32.45 -54.18
C CYS A 326 -3.85 -33.53 -54.41
N GLU A 327 -4.67 -33.36 -55.44
CA GLU A 327 -5.90 -34.15 -55.64
C GLU A 327 -6.75 -34.15 -54.35
N ASP A 328 -7.12 -35.31 -53.82
CA ASP A 328 -7.88 -35.45 -52.57
C ASP A 328 -7.01 -35.35 -51.29
N TRP A 329 -5.69 -35.21 -51.42
CA TRP A 329 -4.76 -35.19 -50.29
C TRP A 329 -4.44 -33.76 -49.81
N LYS A 330 -4.51 -33.55 -48.50
CA LYS A 330 -3.98 -32.35 -47.82
C LYS A 330 -2.65 -32.66 -47.16
N ILE A 331 -1.56 -32.16 -47.74
CA ILE A 331 -0.19 -32.35 -47.27
C ILE A 331 0.19 -31.18 -46.36
N ARG A 332 0.62 -31.47 -45.13
CA ARG A 332 1.17 -30.49 -44.19
C ARG A 332 2.64 -30.81 -43.94
N GLN A 333 3.49 -29.80 -43.98
CA GLN A 333 4.86 -29.96 -43.50
C GLN A 333 4.86 -29.86 -41.97
N ILE A 334 5.56 -30.80 -41.31
CA ILE A 334 5.87 -30.68 -39.88
C ILE A 334 7.21 -29.96 -39.74
N THR A 335 7.23 -28.92 -38.92
CA THR A 335 8.41 -28.07 -38.63
C THR A 335 8.39 -27.69 -37.14
N GLU A 336 9.41 -26.98 -36.66
CA GLU A 336 9.39 -26.38 -35.32
C GLU A 336 8.14 -25.51 -35.10
N LEU A 337 7.68 -24.78 -36.13
CA LEU A 337 6.49 -23.94 -36.10
C LEU A 337 5.16 -24.73 -36.01
N SER A 338 5.20 -26.04 -36.18
CA SER A 338 4.04 -26.93 -36.01
C SER A 338 3.77 -27.27 -34.54
N HIS A 339 4.73 -27.03 -33.66
CA HIS A 339 4.67 -27.34 -32.23
C HIS A 339 4.92 -26.12 -31.33
N HIS A 340 5.57 -25.08 -31.84
CA HIS A 340 5.89 -23.86 -31.10
C HIS A 340 5.59 -22.62 -31.94
N ILE A 341 5.13 -21.53 -31.29
CA ILE A 341 5.01 -20.26 -31.99
C ILE A 341 6.35 -19.53 -32.05
N LYS A 342 6.58 -18.79 -33.15
CA LYS A 342 7.73 -17.88 -33.26
C LYS A 342 7.25 -16.44 -33.39
N ARG A 343 7.49 -15.69 -32.31
CA ARG A 343 7.26 -14.25 -32.18
C ARG A 343 8.15 -13.46 -33.15
N LYS A 344 7.56 -12.53 -33.91
CA LYS A 344 8.23 -11.59 -34.81
C LYS A 344 8.39 -10.22 -34.13
N PRO A 345 9.54 -9.54 -34.31
CA PRO A 345 9.63 -8.12 -33.99
C PRO A 345 8.77 -7.32 -34.98
N TYR A 346 8.08 -6.30 -34.49
CA TYR A 346 7.24 -5.43 -35.29
C TYR A 346 8.07 -4.28 -35.87
N ASN A 347 8.89 -4.57 -36.89
CA ASN A 347 9.85 -3.62 -37.47
C ASN A 347 9.44 -3.14 -38.87
N VAL A 348 9.87 -1.92 -39.22
CA VAL A 348 9.76 -1.37 -40.58
C VAL A 348 11.03 -1.66 -41.37
N THR A 349 10.90 -2.22 -42.57
CA THR A 349 11.97 -2.24 -43.57
C THR A 349 11.72 -1.18 -44.64
N ASN A 350 12.71 -0.34 -44.91
CA ASN A 350 12.67 0.51 -46.10
C ASN A 350 12.96 -0.31 -47.36
N ASN A 351 12.57 0.20 -48.53
CA ASN A 351 12.75 -0.46 -49.84
C ASN A 351 14.22 -0.76 -50.23
N GLU A 352 15.19 -0.33 -49.42
CA GLU A 352 16.64 -0.57 -49.58
C GLU A 352 17.19 -1.64 -48.62
N ASN A 353 16.32 -2.41 -47.95
CA ASN A 353 16.65 -3.44 -46.94
C ASN A 353 17.45 -2.93 -45.72
N GLN A 354 17.48 -1.61 -45.50
CA GLN A 354 17.93 -1.04 -44.23
C GLN A 354 16.76 -1.00 -43.25
N GLU A 355 16.98 -1.54 -42.04
CA GLU A 355 16.09 -1.36 -40.90
C GLU A 355 16.10 0.11 -40.48
N VAL A 356 14.92 0.68 -40.27
CA VAL A 356 14.75 2.07 -39.82
C VAL A 356 14.79 2.12 -38.28
N GLU A 357 15.14 3.27 -37.70
CA GLU A 357 15.08 3.48 -36.25
C GLU A 357 13.69 3.16 -35.68
N GLY A 358 13.62 2.06 -34.91
CA GLY A 358 12.52 1.73 -34.02
C GLY A 358 11.32 1.01 -34.66
N PRO A 359 10.58 0.20 -33.87
CA PRO A 359 9.28 -0.33 -34.27
C PRO A 359 8.28 0.84 -34.50
N PRO A 360 7.40 0.77 -35.52
CA PRO A 360 6.43 1.82 -35.78
C PRO A 360 5.29 1.74 -34.76
N PRO A 361 4.53 2.81 -34.54
CA PRO A 361 3.35 2.74 -33.68
C PRO A 361 2.19 2.03 -34.41
N ALA A 362 1.65 0.97 -33.81
CA ALA A 362 0.34 0.40 -34.14
C ALA A 362 -0.76 1.08 -33.31
N LYS A 363 -1.95 1.26 -33.87
CA LYS A 363 -3.12 1.68 -33.09
C LYS A 363 -3.83 0.44 -32.57
N VAL A 364 -4.19 0.44 -31.30
CA VAL A 364 -4.95 -0.62 -30.65
C VAL A 364 -6.19 -0.01 -30.01
N THR A 365 -7.33 -0.67 -30.17
CA THR A 365 -8.59 -0.33 -29.51
C THR A 365 -9.09 -1.56 -28.76
N ILE A 366 -9.37 -1.41 -27.47
CA ILE A 366 -9.85 -2.48 -26.59
C ILE A 366 -11.11 -2.02 -25.85
N PRO A 367 -11.99 -2.93 -25.38
CA PRO A 367 -13.04 -2.55 -24.46
C PRO A 367 -12.46 -2.06 -23.13
N ALA A 368 -13.10 -1.07 -22.52
CA ALA A 368 -12.84 -0.73 -21.12
C ALA A 368 -13.14 -1.95 -20.23
N PRO A 369 -12.26 -2.32 -19.28
CA PRO A 369 -12.44 -3.56 -18.56
C PRO A 369 -13.70 -3.55 -17.68
N HIS A 370 -14.51 -4.62 -17.78
CA HIS A 370 -15.80 -4.69 -17.11
C HIS A 370 -15.65 -4.64 -15.59
N GLY A 371 -16.40 -3.73 -14.95
CA GLY A 371 -16.39 -3.58 -13.49
C GLY A 371 -15.16 -2.83 -12.95
N CYS A 372 -14.49 -2.03 -13.78
CA CYS A 372 -13.34 -1.22 -13.41
C CYS A 372 -13.62 0.28 -13.59
N LEU A 373 -13.15 1.11 -12.67
CA LEU A 373 -13.29 2.56 -12.73
C LEU A 373 -12.25 3.19 -13.68
N ILE A 374 -12.70 3.70 -14.83
CA ILE A 374 -11.87 4.55 -15.69
C ILE A 374 -11.96 6.01 -15.21
N ARG A 375 -11.00 6.42 -14.38
CA ARG A 375 -11.01 7.73 -13.68
C ARG A 375 -10.56 8.94 -14.53
N SER A 376 -10.19 8.73 -15.79
CA SER A 376 -9.60 9.73 -16.69
C SER A 376 -10.02 9.47 -18.14
N GLU A 377 -10.31 10.53 -18.91
CA GLU A 377 -10.50 10.49 -20.37
C GLU A 377 -9.23 10.04 -21.12
N LYS A 378 -8.07 10.10 -20.44
CA LYS A 378 -6.77 9.62 -20.92
C LYS A 378 -6.28 8.53 -19.95
N PRO A 379 -6.81 7.30 -20.04
CA PRO A 379 -6.36 6.19 -19.20
C PRO A 379 -4.89 5.87 -19.50
N GLN A 380 -4.13 5.43 -18.51
CA GLN A 380 -2.77 4.97 -18.76
C GLN A 380 -2.81 3.53 -19.27
N VAL A 381 -1.93 3.22 -20.24
CA VAL A 381 -1.69 1.86 -20.73
C VAL A 381 -0.19 1.62 -20.63
N ALA A 382 0.19 0.41 -20.25
CA ALA A 382 1.57 -0.01 -20.07
C ALA A 382 1.83 -1.34 -20.77
N TRP A 383 3.10 -1.65 -21.05
CA TRP A 383 3.56 -2.94 -21.53
C TRP A 383 4.49 -3.59 -20.50
N TRP A 384 4.52 -4.92 -20.47
CA TRP A 384 5.37 -5.67 -19.55
C TRP A 384 6.82 -5.72 -20.05
N ASN A 385 7.72 -5.04 -19.34
CA ASN A 385 9.15 -5.09 -19.61
C ASN A 385 9.76 -6.34 -18.95
N GLU A 386 9.87 -7.41 -19.72
CA GLU A 386 10.37 -8.71 -19.26
C GLU A 386 11.82 -8.68 -18.73
N LYS A 387 12.65 -7.72 -19.18
CA LYS A 387 14.03 -7.55 -18.70
C LYS A 387 14.08 -6.93 -17.31
N GLU A 388 13.29 -5.88 -17.08
CA GLU A 388 13.25 -5.14 -15.82
C GLU A 388 12.16 -5.65 -14.86
N LYS A 389 11.33 -6.62 -15.30
CA LYS A 389 10.19 -7.21 -14.57
C LYS A 389 9.24 -6.16 -13.99
N ILE A 390 8.94 -5.13 -14.78
CA ILE A 390 8.00 -4.05 -14.42
C ILE A 390 7.10 -3.67 -15.61
N TRP A 391 5.92 -3.13 -15.31
CA TRP A 391 5.09 -2.45 -16.31
C TRP A 391 5.69 -1.08 -16.67
N SER A 392 6.03 -0.87 -17.94
CA SER A 392 6.48 0.44 -18.46
C SER A 392 5.42 1.12 -19.32
N ARG A 393 5.36 2.45 -19.22
CA ARG A 393 4.51 3.34 -20.03
C ARG A 393 5.22 3.85 -21.29
N ASP A 394 6.52 3.54 -21.45
CA ASP A 394 7.32 3.97 -22.61
C ASP A 394 6.76 3.41 -23.92
N GLY A 395 6.83 4.19 -25.00
CA GLY A 395 6.33 3.75 -26.31
C GLY A 395 4.80 3.69 -26.45
N ILE A 396 4.05 4.04 -25.40
CA ILE A 396 2.59 4.19 -25.44
C ILE A 396 2.24 5.67 -25.61
N THR A 397 1.38 6.01 -26.58
CA THR A 397 0.97 7.39 -26.88
C THR A 397 -0.50 7.48 -27.28
N ASN A 398 -1.05 8.71 -27.30
CA ASN A 398 -2.42 9.01 -27.74
C ASN A 398 -3.53 8.16 -27.09
N SER A 399 -3.36 7.78 -25.82
CA SER A 399 -4.38 7.03 -25.08
C SER A 399 -5.61 7.90 -24.82
N THR A 400 -6.78 7.36 -25.13
CA THR A 400 -8.10 8.02 -25.06
C THR A 400 -9.16 7.00 -24.65
N TYR A 401 -10.13 7.43 -23.84
CA TYR A 401 -11.31 6.67 -23.47
C TYR A 401 -12.57 7.35 -24.00
N GLU A 402 -13.46 6.58 -24.62
CA GLU A 402 -14.76 7.03 -25.11
C GLU A 402 -15.88 6.41 -24.25
N PRO A 403 -16.48 7.16 -23.29
CA PRO A 403 -17.46 6.60 -22.37
C PRO A 403 -18.75 6.09 -23.03
N GLU A 404 -19.14 6.65 -24.18
CA GLU A 404 -20.36 6.27 -24.90
C GLU A 404 -20.26 4.86 -25.53
N THR A 405 -19.08 4.49 -26.04
CA THR A 405 -18.83 3.18 -26.64
C THR A 405 -18.19 2.20 -25.65
N GLY A 406 -17.62 2.71 -24.56
CA GLY A 406 -16.84 1.92 -23.60
C GLY A 406 -15.53 1.39 -24.19
N LEU A 407 -14.88 2.17 -25.07
CA LEU A 407 -13.65 1.76 -25.76
C LEU A 407 -12.45 2.63 -25.34
N ILE A 408 -11.29 1.99 -25.21
CA ILE A 408 -10.00 2.64 -24.97
C ILE A 408 -9.15 2.48 -26.25
N SER A 409 -8.75 3.60 -26.85
CA SER A 409 -7.89 3.67 -28.03
C SER A 409 -6.51 4.23 -27.67
N PHE A 410 -5.43 3.57 -28.07
CA PHE A 410 -4.05 4.02 -27.85
C PHE A 410 -3.13 3.63 -29.02
N MET A 411 -1.96 4.25 -29.10
CA MET A 411 -0.87 3.87 -30.00
C MET A 411 0.23 3.18 -29.19
N THR A 412 0.79 2.09 -29.71
CA THR A 412 1.89 1.33 -29.08
C THR A 412 2.98 0.98 -30.07
N THR A 413 4.24 1.12 -29.67
CA THR A 413 5.42 0.58 -30.35
C THR A 413 5.81 -0.83 -29.85
N HIS A 414 5.09 -1.37 -28.86
CA HIS A 414 5.37 -2.62 -28.16
C HIS A 414 4.33 -3.70 -28.50
N LEU A 415 4.28 -4.09 -29.77
CA LEU A 415 3.64 -5.36 -30.15
C LEU A 415 4.53 -6.54 -29.76
N THR A 416 3.92 -7.70 -29.55
CA THR A 416 4.57 -8.93 -29.08
C THR A 416 5.14 -8.79 -27.65
N CYS A 417 4.53 -7.91 -26.85
CA CYS A 417 4.68 -7.81 -25.41
C CYS A 417 3.29 -7.80 -24.75
N PRO A 418 3.13 -8.28 -23.50
CA PRO A 418 1.90 -8.08 -22.74
C PRO A 418 1.60 -6.59 -22.56
N LEU A 419 0.33 -6.21 -22.69
CA LEU A 419 -0.20 -4.86 -22.53
C LEU A 419 -1.29 -4.85 -21.46
N ALA A 420 -1.44 -3.76 -20.72
CA ALA A 420 -2.46 -3.61 -19.69
C ALA A 420 -2.95 -2.16 -19.59
N VAL A 421 -4.23 -1.97 -19.28
CA VAL A 421 -4.73 -0.68 -18.76
C VAL A 421 -4.27 -0.58 -17.31
N VAL A 422 -3.72 0.56 -16.91
CA VAL A 422 -3.09 0.72 -15.59
C VAL A 422 -3.44 2.06 -14.93
N TYR A 423 -3.23 2.13 -13.62
CA TYR A 423 -3.22 3.37 -12.83
C TYR A 423 -2.07 3.36 -11.84
N GLU A 424 -1.75 4.52 -11.26
CA GLU A 424 -0.64 4.66 -10.32
C GLU A 424 -0.96 3.97 -9.00
N ASN A 425 -0.09 3.02 -8.59
CA ASN A 425 -0.30 2.11 -7.46
C ASN A 425 -0.55 2.87 -6.13
N ASN A 426 -0.01 4.08 -6.00
CA ASN A 426 -0.08 4.89 -4.78
C ASN A 426 -1.27 5.87 -4.71
N LEU A 427 -2.13 5.92 -5.75
CA LEU A 427 -3.20 6.91 -5.87
C LEU A 427 -4.20 6.89 -4.69
N ASP A 428 -4.64 5.71 -4.27
CA ASP A 428 -5.63 5.54 -3.19
C ASP A 428 -5.01 5.23 -1.82
N LYS A 429 -3.71 4.94 -1.79
CA LYS A 429 -2.99 4.49 -0.59
C LYS A 429 -2.83 5.61 0.45
N SER A 430 -2.62 6.84 0.00
CA SER A 430 -2.48 7.99 0.92
C SER A 430 -3.84 8.57 1.30
N PHE A 431 -4.23 8.49 2.58
CA PHE A 431 -5.49 9.08 3.05
C PHE A 431 -5.34 10.53 3.53
N HIS A 432 -6.32 11.37 3.22
CA HIS A 432 -6.49 12.70 3.83
C HIS A 432 -7.23 12.60 5.17
N LYS A 433 -8.29 11.79 5.22
CA LYS A 433 -9.05 11.43 6.42
C LYS A 433 -9.30 9.93 6.45
N TRP A 434 -9.42 9.37 7.65
CA TRP A 434 -9.94 8.02 7.84
C TRP A 434 -10.62 7.91 9.20
N ALA A 435 -11.60 7.03 9.29
CA ALA A 435 -12.29 6.67 10.51
C ALA A 435 -12.65 5.19 10.51
N LEU A 436 -12.68 4.62 11.71
CA LEU A 436 -13.19 3.29 12.00
C LEU A 436 -14.22 3.44 13.11
N PHE A 437 -15.46 3.04 12.87
CA PHE A 437 -16.53 3.22 13.84
C PHE A 437 -17.55 2.07 13.84
N PRO A 438 -18.03 1.65 15.03
CA PRO A 438 -19.18 0.74 15.16
C PRO A 438 -20.49 1.39 14.70
N VAL A 439 -21.46 0.57 14.31
CA VAL A 439 -22.78 1.04 13.84
C VAL A 439 -23.92 0.48 14.71
N PRO A 440 -24.09 1.00 15.95
CA PRO A 440 -24.89 0.38 17.00
C PRO A 440 -26.40 0.32 16.72
N HIS A 441 -26.93 1.18 15.84
CA HIS A 441 -28.33 1.17 15.46
C HIS A 441 -28.70 -0.02 14.56
N ILE A 442 -27.71 -0.66 13.91
CA ILE A 442 -27.92 -1.82 13.04
C ILE A 442 -27.64 -3.12 13.78
N GLY A 443 -26.53 -3.19 14.51
CA GLY A 443 -26.14 -4.41 15.20
C GLY A 443 -24.80 -4.29 15.91
N LYS A 444 -24.61 -5.15 16.90
CA LYS A 444 -23.43 -5.13 17.77
C LYS A 444 -22.16 -5.68 17.12
N ASP A 445 -22.31 -6.43 16.04
CA ASP A 445 -21.26 -7.10 15.27
C ASP A 445 -20.94 -6.40 13.93
N ILE A 446 -21.25 -5.09 13.82
CA ILE A 446 -21.03 -4.27 12.63
C ILE A 446 -20.08 -3.10 12.90
N CYS A 447 -19.10 -2.94 12.02
CA CYS A 447 -18.15 -1.83 11.99
C CYS A 447 -18.00 -1.30 10.56
N VAL A 448 -17.69 -0.02 10.40
CA VAL A 448 -17.38 0.61 9.12
C VAL A 448 -15.99 1.19 9.14
N PHE A 449 -15.19 0.84 8.15
CA PHE A 449 -13.94 1.53 7.83
C PHE A 449 -14.20 2.52 6.70
N GLN A 450 -13.94 3.80 6.92
CA GLN A 450 -14.10 4.88 5.96
C GLN A 450 -12.77 5.59 5.76
N ALA A 451 -12.39 5.83 4.50
CA ALA A 451 -11.16 6.53 4.14
C ALA A 451 -11.38 7.45 2.93
N THR A 452 -10.86 8.66 3.03
CA THR A 452 -10.85 9.66 1.94
C THR A 452 -9.44 9.71 1.36
N PRO A 453 -9.19 9.27 0.12
CA PRO A 453 -7.88 9.43 -0.54
C PRO A 453 -7.45 10.90 -0.63
N LYS A 454 -6.13 11.15 -0.61
CA LYS A 454 -5.57 12.48 -0.95
C LYS A 454 -5.76 12.73 -2.45
N ILE A 455 -6.37 13.85 -2.80
CA ILE A 455 -6.46 14.29 -4.19
C ILE A 455 -5.04 14.65 -4.67
N LEU A 456 -4.57 13.97 -5.71
CA LEU A 456 -3.33 14.30 -6.40
C LEU A 456 -3.63 15.23 -7.58
N GLU A 457 -2.69 16.10 -7.95
CA GLU A 457 -2.88 17.00 -9.09
C GLU A 457 -3.18 16.21 -10.37
N GLY A 458 -4.30 16.54 -11.03
CA GLY A 458 -4.74 15.87 -12.26
C GLY A 458 -5.56 14.59 -12.07
N SER A 459 -5.87 14.16 -10.82
CA SER A 459 -6.81 13.06 -10.58
C SER A 459 -8.23 13.53 -10.30
N SER A 460 -9.22 12.80 -10.83
CA SER A 460 -10.63 13.01 -10.51
C SER A 460 -10.89 12.63 -9.05
N SER A 461 -11.61 13.46 -8.29
CA SER A 461 -11.95 13.17 -6.90
C SER A 461 -12.82 11.91 -6.80
N LEU A 462 -12.30 10.89 -6.11
CA LEU A 462 -13.11 9.74 -5.68
C LEU A 462 -13.99 10.17 -4.50
N ASP A 463 -15.21 9.63 -4.42
CA ASP A 463 -16.00 9.71 -3.19
C ASP A 463 -15.29 8.92 -2.07
N ASP A 464 -15.65 9.15 -0.81
CA ASP A 464 -15.10 8.38 0.32
C ASP A 464 -15.21 6.87 0.07
N ILE A 465 -14.13 6.13 0.33
CA ILE A 465 -14.13 4.68 0.29
C ILE A 465 -14.63 4.19 1.63
N ALA A 466 -15.79 3.52 1.65
CA ALA A 466 -16.40 3.00 2.86
C ALA A 466 -16.66 1.50 2.71
N ILE A 467 -16.19 0.72 3.69
CA ILE A 467 -16.28 -0.75 3.72
C ILE A 467 -17.08 -1.15 4.96
N LEU A 468 -18.17 -1.90 4.75
CA LEU A 468 -18.97 -2.50 5.81
C LEU A 468 -18.30 -3.79 6.26
N VAL A 469 -18.07 -3.98 7.55
CA VAL A 469 -17.49 -5.19 8.13
C VAL A 469 -18.49 -5.84 9.07
N HIS A 470 -18.70 -7.15 8.89
CA HIS A 470 -19.57 -7.98 9.71
C HIS A 470 -18.99 -9.38 9.79
N LYS A 471 -18.64 -9.81 11.01
CA LYS A 471 -18.00 -11.12 11.26
C LYS A 471 -16.74 -11.27 10.38
N ASP A 472 -16.60 -12.39 9.70
CA ASP A 472 -15.48 -12.75 8.81
C ASP A 472 -15.53 -12.08 7.42
N LYS A 473 -16.55 -11.25 7.17
CA LYS A 473 -16.87 -10.72 5.84
C LYS A 473 -17.00 -9.20 5.82
N CYS A 474 -16.88 -8.66 4.62
CA CYS A 474 -17.10 -7.26 4.31
C CYS A 474 -17.63 -7.09 2.88
N ARG A 475 -18.19 -5.90 2.61
CA ARG A 475 -18.62 -5.44 1.28
C ARG A 475 -18.41 -3.94 1.12
N LEU A 476 -18.39 -3.46 -0.12
CA LEU A 476 -18.27 -2.03 -0.41
C LEU A 476 -19.57 -1.29 -0.06
N ILE A 477 -19.48 -0.09 0.51
CA ILE A 477 -20.60 0.84 0.68
C ILE A 477 -20.44 2.03 -0.28
N SER A 478 -19.21 2.55 -0.42
CA SER A 478 -18.90 3.74 -1.20
C SER A 478 -17.50 3.60 -1.79
N PRO A 479 -17.21 4.09 -3.02
CA PRO A 479 -18.06 4.91 -3.89
C PRO A 479 -19.22 4.14 -4.55
N SER A 480 -20.37 4.81 -4.72
CA SER A 480 -21.55 4.23 -5.38
C SER A 480 -21.47 4.42 -6.90
N LYS A 481 -20.89 3.45 -7.61
CA LYS A 481 -20.72 3.48 -9.07
C LYS A 481 -21.22 2.16 -9.68
N PRO A 482 -21.90 2.15 -10.85
CA PRO A 482 -22.40 0.93 -11.49
C PRO A 482 -21.34 -0.15 -11.70
N GLU A 483 -20.12 0.26 -12.03
CA GLU A 483 -18.96 -0.62 -12.23
C GLU A 483 -18.60 -1.41 -10.96
N LEU A 484 -18.93 -0.88 -9.78
CA LEU A 484 -18.62 -1.47 -8.48
C LEU A 484 -19.82 -2.15 -7.81
N GLU A 485 -21.01 -2.16 -8.45
CA GLU A 485 -22.24 -2.70 -7.86
C GLU A 485 -22.05 -4.13 -7.34
N LYS A 486 -21.33 -4.97 -8.10
CA LYS A 486 -20.97 -6.32 -7.69
C LYS A 486 -20.23 -6.36 -6.35
N LEU A 487 -19.31 -5.44 -6.09
CA LEU A 487 -18.54 -5.36 -4.83
C LEU A 487 -19.38 -4.79 -3.67
N ALA A 488 -20.46 -4.06 -3.99
CA ALA A 488 -21.40 -3.56 -3.00
C ALA A 488 -22.43 -4.60 -2.55
N VAL A 489 -22.79 -5.57 -3.41
CA VAL A 489 -23.72 -6.66 -3.07
C VAL A 489 -23.02 -7.96 -2.61
N THR A 490 -21.78 -8.19 -3.02
CA THR A 490 -21.04 -9.43 -2.69
C THR A 490 -20.35 -9.32 -1.34
N TRP A 491 -20.70 -10.21 -0.39
CA TRP A 491 -19.91 -10.43 0.82
C TRP A 491 -18.68 -11.31 0.53
N SER A 492 -17.50 -10.85 0.93
CA SER A 492 -16.26 -11.61 0.85
C SER A 492 -15.37 -11.33 2.07
N ASN A 493 -14.33 -12.13 2.29
CA ASN A 493 -13.33 -11.80 3.33
C ASN A 493 -12.55 -10.52 2.95
N PRO A 494 -11.92 -9.82 3.91
CA PRO A 494 -11.24 -8.56 3.63
C PRO A 494 -10.12 -8.62 2.59
N ALA A 495 -9.29 -9.66 2.58
CA ALA A 495 -8.22 -9.79 1.60
C ALA A 495 -8.80 -9.86 0.17
N LYS A 496 -9.87 -10.65 -0.01
CA LYS A 496 -10.60 -10.79 -1.27
C LYS A 496 -11.24 -9.48 -1.72
N LEU A 497 -11.94 -8.77 -0.83
CA LEU A 497 -12.53 -7.46 -1.16
C LEU A 497 -11.47 -6.43 -1.58
N LEU A 498 -10.37 -6.32 -0.82
CA LEU A 498 -9.31 -5.35 -1.16
C LEU A 498 -8.60 -5.71 -2.47
N SER A 499 -8.39 -7.00 -2.77
CA SER A 499 -7.85 -7.45 -4.07
C SER A 499 -8.80 -7.12 -5.23
N ASP A 500 -10.09 -7.38 -5.08
CA ASP A 500 -11.09 -7.10 -6.11
C ASP A 500 -11.27 -5.58 -6.32
N LEU A 501 -11.19 -4.78 -5.24
CA LEU A 501 -11.15 -3.31 -5.33
C LEU A 501 -9.93 -2.82 -6.10
N ALA A 502 -8.74 -3.37 -5.83
CA ALA A 502 -7.52 -2.98 -6.55
C ALA A 502 -7.63 -3.27 -8.05
N LYS A 503 -8.17 -4.44 -8.43
CA LYS A 503 -8.45 -4.82 -9.83
C LYS A 503 -9.54 -3.96 -10.47
N ALA A 504 -10.53 -3.51 -9.70
CA ALA A 504 -11.57 -2.57 -10.11
C ALA A 504 -11.10 -1.10 -10.13
N GLY A 505 -9.85 -0.82 -9.76
CA GLY A 505 -9.27 0.52 -9.82
C GLY A 505 -9.40 1.35 -8.55
N ILE A 506 -9.39 0.73 -7.37
CA ILE A 506 -9.25 1.36 -6.04
C ILE A 506 -8.21 0.56 -5.22
N ASN A 507 -6.93 0.98 -5.16
CA ASN A 507 -5.89 0.19 -4.46
C ASN A 507 -5.68 0.59 -3.00
N LEU A 508 -6.25 -0.20 -2.08
CA LEU A 508 -6.01 -0.06 -0.64
C LEU A 508 -4.94 -1.03 -0.08
N ILE A 509 -4.20 -1.77 -0.90
CA ILE A 509 -3.22 -2.76 -0.44
C ILE A 509 -1.81 -2.18 -0.47
N PHE A 510 -1.28 -1.83 0.70
CA PHE A 510 0.15 -1.58 0.87
C PHE A 510 0.93 -2.88 1.02
N ARG A 511 2.07 -3.00 0.32
CA ARG A 511 3.10 -3.99 0.62
C ARG A 511 4.20 -3.29 1.43
N TYR A 512 4.70 -3.89 2.51
CA TYR A 512 5.78 -3.29 3.30
C TYR A 512 7.11 -3.16 2.55
N GLU A 513 7.30 -3.90 1.45
CA GLU A 513 8.43 -3.70 0.54
C GLU A 513 8.29 -2.43 -0.32
N GLU A 514 7.08 -1.88 -0.52
CA GLU A 514 6.84 -0.69 -1.34
C GLU A 514 7.27 0.63 -0.67
N ASP A 515 7.73 0.63 0.59
CA ASP A 515 8.13 1.82 1.37
C ASP A 515 9.14 2.71 0.59
N PRO A 516 8.73 3.86 0.02
CA PRO A 516 9.61 4.63 -0.85
C PRO A 516 10.67 5.38 -0.04
N SER A 517 11.92 5.38 -0.52
CA SER A 517 12.99 6.24 -0.01
C SER A 517 12.77 7.74 -0.32
N SER A 518 11.70 8.08 -1.04
CA SER A 518 11.46 9.38 -1.68
C SER A 518 10.29 10.19 -1.12
N THR A 519 9.46 9.65 -0.21
CA THR A 519 8.38 10.43 0.42
C THR A 519 8.94 11.31 1.54
N SER A 520 8.65 12.63 1.47
CA SER A 520 9.10 13.62 2.46
C SER A 520 8.44 13.50 3.84
N SER A 521 7.38 12.70 3.96
CA SER A 521 6.74 12.33 5.23
C SER A 521 7.42 11.08 5.79
N THR A 522 7.75 11.08 7.09
CA THR A 522 8.46 9.96 7.72
C THR A 522 7.51 8.78 7.95
N ILE A 523 7.50 7.83 6.99
CA ILE A 523 6.72 6.58 7.06
C ILE A 523 6.87 5.95 8.44
N LYS A 524 5.73 5.64 9.07
CA LYS A 524 5.68 5.14 10.44
C LYS A 524 6.38 3.78 10.57
N SER A 525 6.85 3.44 11.77
CA SER A 525 7.51 2.15 11.99
C SER A 525 6.48 1.02 12.02
N MET A 526 6.73 -0.05 11.25
CA MET A 526 5.90 -1.27 11.22
C MET A 526 5.56 -1.82 12.61
N GLU A 527 6.51 -1.76 13.56
CA GLU A 527 6.31 -2.18 14.95
C GLU A 527 5.24 -1.34 15.67
N MET A 528 5.27 -0.02 15.50
CA MET A 528 4.28 0.89 16.08
C MET A 528 2.92 0.72 15.40
N GLU A 529 2.90 0.65 14.06
CA GLU A 529 1.69 0.37 13.27
C GLU A 529 0.98 -0.90 13.73
N LYS A 530 1.71 -2.03 13.83
CA LYS A 530 1.12 -3.31 14.24
C LYS A 530 0.53 -3.25 15.64
N ASN A 531 1.23 -2.65 16.61
CA ASN A 531 0.70 -2.47 17.96
C ASN A 531 -0.51 -1.52 18.01
N ALA A 532 -0.53 -0.50 17.15
CA ALA A 532 -1.66 0.39 16.98
C ALA A 532 -2.87 -0.35 16.37
N TYR A 533 -2.70 -1.08 15.27
CA TYR A 533 -3.78 -1.82 14.60
C TYR A 533 -4.31 -2.97 15.46
N ASP A 534 -3.46 -3.61 16.26
CA ASP A 534 -3.89 -4.61 17.26
C ASP A 534 -4.77 -3.98 18.34
N GLY A 535 -4.36 -2.83 18.90
CA GLY A 535 -5.20 -2.11 19.88
C GLY A 535 -6.49 -1.54 19.29
N ILE A 536 -6.45 -0.96 18.09
CA ILE A 536 -7.62 -0.39 17.39
C ILE A 536 -8.62 -1.50 17.03
N SER A 537 -8.14 -2.63 16.48
CA SER A 537 -9.02 -3.74 16.10
C SER A 537 -9.71 -4.37 17.30
N LEU A 538 -9.04 -4.49 18.46
CA LEU A 538 -9.67 -4.99 19.70
C LEU A 538 -10.84 -4.12 20.17
N VAL A 539 -10.81 -2.80 19.94
CA VAL A 539 -11.84 -1.87 20.44
C VAL A 539 -12.81 -1.37 19.36
N CYS A 540 -12.75 -1.91 18.13
CA CYS A 540 -13.49 -1.41 16.97
C CYS A 540 -15.02 -1.49 17.08
N LEU A 541 -15.53 -2.30 18.02
CA LEU A 541 -16.95 -2.43 18.35
C LEU A 541 -17.36 -1.59 19.58
N ILE A 542 -16.38 -1.09 20.35
CA ILE A 542 -16.60 -0.42 21.63
C ILE A 542 -16.43 1.11 21.50
N THR A 543 -15.55 1.59 20.62
CA THR A 543 -15.35 3.02 20.38
C THR A 543 -14.97 3.31 18.93
N SER A 544 -15.08 4.57 18.53
CA SER A 544 -14.62 5.05 17.23
C SER A 544 -13.19 5.58 17.31
N VAL A 545 -12.40 5.31 16.28
CA VAL A 545 -11.03 5.81 16.12
C VAL A 545 -10.90 6.52 14.77
N ALA A 546 -10.21 7.65 14.73
CA ALA A 546 -10.04 8.43 13.50
C ALA A 546 -8.63 9.03 13.37
N ASN A 547 -8.34 9.53 12.16
CA ASN A 547 -7.07 10.13 11.80
C ASN A 547 -6.74 11.37 12.66
N SER A 548 -5.45 11.65 12.79
CA SER A 548 -4.94 12.86 13.42
C SER A 548 -4.03 13.62 12.46
N VAL A 549 -4.21 14.93 12.36
CA VAL A 549 -3.36 15.82 11.54
C VAL A 549 -1.89 15.80 12.01
N TRP A 550 -1.66 15.48 13.28
CA TRP A 550 -0.33 15.43 13.88
C TRP A 550 0.59 14.35 13.26
N ASN A 551 0.04 13.32 12.60
CA ASN A 551 0.88 12.30 11.94
C ASN A 551 1.79 12.87 10.85
N TYR A 552 1.36 13.95 10.19
CA TYR A 552 2.07 14.65 9.12
C TYR A 552 2.97 15.79 9.63
N HIS A 553 2.97 16.07 10.94
CA HIS A 553 3.74 17.17 11.50
C HIS A 553 5.23 16.80 11.64
N PRO A 554 6.20 17.64 11.18
CA PRO A 554 7.63 17.28 11.18
C PRO A 554 8.23 16.90 12.55
N SER A 555 7.65 17.37 13.65
CA SER A 555 8.10 17.00 15.01
C SER A 555 7.70 15.58 15.44
N VAL A 556 6.72 14.95 14.78
CA VAL A 556 6.18 13.63 15.14
C VAL A 556 6.94 12.54 14.39
N LYS A 557 7.95 12.00 15.08
CA LYS A 557 8.87 10.97 14.56
C LYS A 557 8.13 9.73 14.03
N ARG A 558 8.79 8.96 13.15
CA ARG A 558 8.26 7.71 12.57
C ARG A 558 7.84 6.66 13.60
N GLU A 559 8.48 6.62 14.78
CA GLU A 559 8.11 5.70 15.85
C GLU A 559 6.89 6.15 16.64
N ILE A 560 6.28 7.29 16.27
CA ILE A 560 5.13 7.90 16.94
C ILE A 560 3.96 8.04 15.96
N GLY A 561 2.86 7.35 16.26
CA GLY A 561 1.56 7.56 15.64
C GLY A 561 0.65 8.33 16.59
N VAL A 562 -0.25 9.15 16.06
CA VAL A 562 -1.29 9.86 16.82
C VAL A 562 -2.65 9.57 16.19
N MET A 563 -3.66 9.34 17.01
CA MET A 563 -5.04 9.10 16.57
C MET A 563 -6.03 9.85 17.47
N LYS A 564 -7.21 10.13 16.94
CA LYS A 564 -8.37 10.57 17.73
C LYS A 564 -9.11 9.32 18.21
N VAL A 565 -9.47 9.26 19.49
CA VAL A 565 -10.30 8.20 20.08
C VAL A 565 -11.54 8.83 20.72
N HIS A 566 -12.73 8.28 20.46
CA HIS A 566 -13.98 8.89 20.88
C HIS A 566 -14.19 8.74 22.39
N LYS A 567 -14.65 9.83 23.04
CA LYS A 567 -14.79 9.92 24.51
C LYS A 567 -15.88 9.03 25.10
N SER A 568 -16.91 8.68 24.32
CA SER A 568 -17.95 7.75 24.77
C SER A 568 -17.72 6.36 24.20
N LEU A 569 -18.02 5.36 25.04
CA LEU A 569 -17.96 3.95 24.72
C LEU A 569 -19.37 3.43 24.43
N ILE A 570 -19.46 2.37 23.63
CA ILE A 570 -20.70 1.68 23.27
C ILE A 570 -20.86 0.43 24.13
N ASP A 571 -22.02 0.32 24.77
CA ASP A 571 -22.39 -0.83 25.59
C ASP A 571 -22.95 -1.97 24.71
N GLN A 572 -22.04 -2.87 24.32
CA GLN A 572 -22.29 -4.10 23.57
C GLN A 572 -23.34 -5.04 24.20
N SER A 573 -23.59 -4.94 25.50
CA SER A 573 -24.56 -5.80 26.22
C SER A 573 -26.01 -5.42 25.94
N THR A 574 -26.24 -4.15 25.63
CA THR A 574 -27.58 -3.59 25.32
C THR A 574 -28.02 -3.84 23.87
N LEU A 575 -27.08 -4.20 23.00
CA LEU A 575 -27.29 -4.30 21.57
C LEU A 575 -27.59 -5.74 21.13
N LYS A 576 -28.42 -5.87 20.10
CA LYS A 576 -28.66 -7.15 19.41
C LYS A 576 -27.62 -7.36 18.29
N PRO A 577 -27.33 -8.63 17.90
CA PRO A 577 -26.71 -8.91 16.61
C PRO A 577 -27.59 -8.38 15.47
N CYS A 578 -26.99 -8.10 14.31
CA CYS A 578 -27.78 -7.82 13.10
C CYS A 578 -28.48 -9.10 12.62
N GLU A 579 -29.80 -9.04 12.42
CA GLU A 579 -30.61 -10.17 11.95
C GLU A 579 -30.65 -10.22 10.40
N ASP A 580 -31.01 -9.12 9.72
CA ASP A 580 -31.19 -9.06 8.25
C ASP A 580 -30.14 -8.19 7.53
N ILE A 581 -28.86 -8.61 7.57
CA ILE A 581 -27.76 -7.75 7.07
C ILE A 581 -27.75 -7.53 5.55
N ASP A 582 -28.41 -8.41 4.79
CA ASP A 582 -28.47 -8.31 3.33
C ASP A 582 -29.46 -7.25 2.85
N GLU A 583 -30.49 -6.94 3.64
CA GLU A 583 -31.53 -5.94 3.32
C GLU A 583 -31.20 -4.51 3.80
N LEU A 584 -30.01 -4.29 4.38
CA LEU A 584 -29.61 -2.97 4.88
C LEU A 584 -29.59 -1.89 3.79
N ASP A 585 -30.22 -0.75 4.09
CA ASP A 585 -30.08 0.45 3.26
C ASP A 585 -28.67 1.05 3.39
N LEU A 586 -27.79 0.68 2.46
CA LEU A 586 -26.45 1.25 2.36
C LEU A 586 -26.45 2.77 2.17
N VAL A 587 -27.55 3.38 1.72
CA VAL A 587 -27.72 4.85 1.65
C VAL A 587 -27.86 5.42 3.06
N GLU A 588 -28.71 4.87 3.91
CA GLU A 588 -28.85 5.26 5.33
C GLU A 588 -27.48 5.22 6.04
N ILE A 589 -26.74 4.11 5.88
CA ILE A 589 -25.39 3.96 6.46
C ILE A 589 -24.44 5.08 6.00
N ARG A 590 -24.51 5.51 4.72
CA ARG A 590 -23.67 6.60 4.16
C ARG A 590 -24.07 7.99 4.63
N TYR A 591 -25.36 8.24 4.87
CA TYR A 591 -25.86 9.56 5.21
C TYR A 591 -25.91 9.82 6.72
N GLU A 592 -26.38 8.85 7.51
CA GLU A 592 -26.43 8.98 8.98
C GLU A 592 -25.03 8.89 9.59
N ASN A 593 -24.18 8.01 9.06
CA ASN A 593 -22.79 7.91 9.48
C ASN A 593 -21.86 8.76 8.61
N LYS A 594 -22.26 9.99 8.26
CA LYS A 594 -21.29 11.05 7.96
C LYS A 594 -20.53 11.40 9.24
N PHE A 595 -19.56 10.54 9.53
CA PHE A 595 -18.87 10.49 10.79
C PHE A 595 -18.09 11.79 11.02
N ASN A 596 -18.65 12.65 11.87
CA ASN A 596 -18.24 14.04 11.99
C ASN A 596 -17.00 14.18 12.90
N ALA A 597 -15.89 13.60 12.45
CA ALA A 597 -14.58 13.61 13.11
C ALA A 597 -14.00 15.03 13.35
N ASP A 598 -14.63 16.04 12.75
CA ASP A 598 -14.29 17.46 12.87
C ASP A 598 -14.88 18.11 14.14
N LEU A 599 -15.77 17.44 14.88
CA LEU A 599 -16.27 17.88 16.20
C LEU A 599 -15.28 17.53 17.33
N ASP A 600 -14.12 18.19 17.35
CA ASP A 600 -12.99 17.94 18.27
C ASP A 600 -13.37 17.82 19.76
N ALA A 601 -14.45 18.45 20.22
CA ALA A 601 -14.93 18.38 21.60
C ALA A 601 -15.21 16.93 22.08
N ASN A 602 -15.58 16.02 21.18
CA ASN A 602 -15.94 14.63 21.52
C ASN A 602 -14.75 13.66 21.48
N TRP A 603 -13.54 14.16 21.20
CA TRP A 603 -12.36 13.35 20.96
C TRP A 603 -11.28 13.58 22.03
N ASP A 604 -10.64 12.49 22.44
CA ASP A 604 -9.34 12.53 23.12
C ASP A 604 -8.25 12.16 22.11
N LEU A 605 -7.07 12.79 22.22
CA LEU A 605 -5.90 12.43 21.42
C LEU A 605 -5.12 11.33 22.12
N LEU A 606 -4.72 10.30 21.38
CA LEU A 606 -3.89 9.21 21.88
C LEU A 606 -2.66 9.06 20.99
N LYS A 607 -1.48 9.04 21.60
CA LYS A 607 -0.22 8.68 20.93
C LYS A 607 0.04 7.18 21.09
N TYR A 608 0.66 6.58 20.08
CA TYR A 608 1.40 5.33 20.16
C TYR A 608 2.89 5.63 19.95
N GLN A 609 3.76 4.97 20.72
CA GLN A 609 5.20 5.05 20.64
C GLN A 609 5.81 3.65 20.83
N LYS A 610 6.13 2.97 19.73
CA LYS A 610 6.53 1.55 19.73
C LYS A 610 5.51 0.66 20.48
N GLU A 611 5.94 -0.05 21.53
CA GLU A 611 5.14 -0.95 22.36
C GLU A 611 4.31 -0.26 23.46
N LYS A 612 4.09 1.07 23.40
CA LYS A 612 3.22 1.75 24.37
C LYS A 612 2.39 2.88 23.77
N CYS A 613 1.28 3.21 24.42
CA CYS A 613 0.39 4.30 24.06
C CYS A 613 -0.01 5.14 25.28
N GLY A 614 -0.71 6.25 25.07
CA GLY A 614 -1.31 7.03 26.15
C GLY A 614 -2.01 8.29 25.64
N PHE A 615 -2.95 8.82 26.43
CA PHE A 615 -3.69 10.03 26.09
C PHE A 615 -2.81 11.28 26.25
N ILE A 616 -2.92 12.23 25.31
CA ILE A 616 -2.15 13.48 25.27
C ILE A 616 -3.05 14.71 25.29
N SER A 617 -2.51 15.82 25.80
CA SER A 617 -3.18 17.12 25.82
C SER A 617 -3.47 17.61 24.40
N ASN A 618 -4.69 18.10 24.14
CA ASN A 618 -4.98 18.85 22.92
C ASN A 618 -4.63 20.33 23.11
N GLU A 619 -3.33 20.65 23.18
CA GLU A 619 -2.88 22.03 22.99
C GLU A 619 -2.99 22.36 21.49
N GLN A 620 -3.74 23.42 21.17
CA GLN A 620 -4.10 23.76 19.80
C GLN A 620 -2.85 23.96 18.92
N PRO A 621 -2.93 23.70 17.60
CA PRO A 621 -1.95 24.26 16.69
C PRO A 621 -1.91 25.77 16.90
N VAL A 622 -0.77 26.27 17.38
CA VAL A 622 -0.53 27.71 17.52
C VAL A 622 -0.72 28.35 16.15
N SER A 623 -1.35 29.53 16.14
CA SER A 623 -1.75 30.27 14.94
C SER A 623 -0.65 30.33 13.86
N THR A 624 -1.11 30.31 12.62
CA THR A 624 -0.45 30.14 11.31
C THR A 624 0.79 31.00 10.95
N GLU A 625 1.70 31.32 11.88
CA GLU A 625 2.88 32.18 11.62
C GLU A 625 4.24 31.65 12.11
N GLU A 626 4.33 30.45 12.73
CA GLU A 626 5.62 29.90 13.15
C GLU A 626 5.87 28.45 12.69
N GLU A 627 6.90 28.25 11.85
CA GLU A 627 7.43 26.95 11.41
C GLU A 627 8.07 26.10 12.55
N ASN A 628 7.88 26.51 13.81
CA ASN A 628 8.54 25.97 15.01
C ASN A 628 7.58 25.41 16.08
N SER A 629 6.26 25.30 15.81
CA SER A 629 5.31 24.76 16.79
C SER A 629 5.60 23.28 17.11
N ILE A 630 6.16 22.99 18.28
CA ILE A 630 6.38 21.61 18.74
C ILE A 630 5.06 21.08 19.32
N VAL A 631 4.57 19.95 18.80
CA VAL A 631 3.42 19.23 19.38
C VAL A 631 3.76 18.76 20.79
N ASP A 632 2.98 19.16 21.79
CA ASP A 632 3.09 18.56 23.11
C ASP A 632 2.61 17.10 23.06
N LEU A 633 3.56 16.19 23.24
CA LEU A 633 3.32 14.75 23.33
C LEU A 633 3.38 14.28 24.80
N ALA A 634 3.32 15.17 25.78
CA ALA A 634 3.15 14.81 27.18
C ALA A 634 1.85 14.03 27.39
N THR A 635 1.86 13.16 28.39
CA THR A 635 0.66 12.37 28.74
C THR A 635 -0.23 13.24 29.63
N VAL A 636 -1.55 13.20 29.44
CA VAL A 636 -2.50 14.00 30.21
C VAL A 636 -2.27 13.80 31.71
N SER A 637 -2.30 14.88 32.48
CA SER A 637 -2.10 14.84 33.92
C SER A 637 -3.11 13.91 34.60
N GLY A 638 -2.63 12.90 35.32
CA GLY A 638 -3.45 11.89 35.99
C GLY A 638 -3.71 10.61 35.17
N LEU A 639 -3.18 10.50 33.95
CA LEU A 639 -3.19 9.26 33.14
C LEU A 639 -1.76 8.76 32.88
N SER A 640 -1.64 7.45 32.72
CA SER A 640 -0.39 6.70 32.52
C SER A 640 -0.13 6.39 31.04
N THR A 641 1.03 5.81 30.72
CA THR A 641 1.22 5.12 29.43
C THR A 641 1.05 3.62 29.59
N HIS A 642 0.39 2.97 28.64
CA HIS A 642 0.00 1.56 28.69
C HIS A 642 0.48 0.79 27.47
N HIS A 643 0.55 -0.54 27.57
CA HIS A 643 1.06 -1.36 26.45
C HIS A 643 0.22 -1.22 25.16
N ASN A 644 -1.12 -1.18 25.29
CA ASN A 644 -2.06 -1.10 24.18
C ASN A 644 -3.25 -0.15 24.51
N LEU A 645 -4.01 0.22 23.47
CA LEU A 645 -5.16 1.13 23.55
C LEU A 645 -6.26 0.63 24.51
N PHE A 646 -6.47 -0.69 24.62
CA PHE A 646 -7.47 -1.25 25.53
C PHE A 646 -7.16 -0.88 26.99
N LEU A 647 -5.93 -1.10 27.43
CA LEU A 647 -5.50 -0.78 28.80
C LEU A 647 -5.54 0.74 29.08
N ALA A 648 -5.17 1.57 28.09
CA ALA A 648 -5.32 3.02 28.20
C ALA A 648 -6.79 3.44 28.34
N LEU A 649 -7.71 2.80 27.61
CA LEU A 649 -9.15 3.05 27.73
C LEU A 649 -9.72 2.55 29.07
N GLU A 650 -9.18 1.46 29.63
CA GLU A 650 -9.55 0.95 30.97
C GLU A 650 -9.20 1.97 32.07
N GLU A 651 -7.98 2.54 32.06
CA GLU A 651 -7.59 3.62 32.99
C GLU A 651 -8.41 4.91 32.77
N ARG A 652 -8.66 5.28 31.51
CA ARG A 652 -9.37 6.52 31.12
C ARG A 652 -10.84 6.54 31.55
N ASN A 653 -11.47 5.37 31.70
CA ASN A 653 -12.91 5.20 31.92
C ASN A 653 -13.24 4.52 33.28
N GLN A 654 -12.33 4.57 34.25
CA GLN A 654 -12.48 4.17 35.68
C GLN A 654 -13.92 3.91 36.15
N GLY A 655 -14.42 2.69 35.96
CA GLY A 655 -15.78 2.27 36.31
C GLY A 655 -16.54 1.52 35.21
N THR A 656 -16.15 1.66 33.94
CA THR A 656 -16.72 0.86 32.84
C THR A 656 -16.15 -0.57 32.83
N GLN A 657 -16.99 -1.59 32.69
CA GLN A 657 -16.57 -3.00 32.56
C GLN A 657 -16.03 -3.31 31.15
N LEU A 658 -14.94 -2.65 30.75
CA LEU A 658 -14.39 -2.73 29.39
C LEU A 658 -14.04 -4.17 28.96
N ARG A 659 -13.61 -5.01 29.92
CA ARG A 659 -13.37 -6.45 29.71
C ARG A 659 -14.63 -7.21 29.33
N GLN A 660 -15.75 -6.98 30.02
CA GLN A 660 -17.04 -7.59 29.70
C GLN A 660 -17.50 -7.18 28.28
N LEU A 661 -17.39 -5.89 27.94
CA LEU A 661 -17.72 -5.39 26.59
C LEU A 661 -16.87 -6.06 25.50
N LEU A 662 -15.61 -6.38 25.80
CA LEU A 662 -14.70 -7.09 24.89
C LEU A 662 -15.02 -8.59 24.79
N GLU A 663 -15.34 -9.28 25.89
CA GLU A 663 -15.75 -10.70 25.88
C GLU A 663 -17.02 -10.93 25.03
N GLU A 664 -17.95 -9.98 25.10
CA GLU A 664 -19.19 -9.94 24.32
C GLU A 664 -18.99 -9.53 22.85
N SER A 665 -17.86 -8.91 22.52
CA SER A 665 -17.54 -8.44 21.17
C SER A 665 -17.28 -9.59 20.19
N ASN A 666 -17.58 -9.35 18.91
CA ASN A 666 -17.48 -10.35 17.87
C ASN A 666 -16.02 -10.51 17.37
N VAL A 667 -15.37 -11.61 17.74
CA VAL A 667 -13.94 -11.85 17.44
C VAL A 667 -13.62 -12.00 15.96
N LEU A 668 -14.57 -12.45 15.13
CA LEU A 668 -14.39 -12.50 13.68
C LEU A 668 -14.33 -11.08 13.11
N THR A 669 -15.20 -10.18 13.59
CA THR A 669 -15.23 -8.77 13.18
C THR A 669 -13.93 -8.05 13.57
N ILE A 670 -13.44 -8.29 14.79
CA ILE A 670 -12.12 -7.82 15.27
C ILE A 670 -11.01 -8.28 14.31
N ASN A 671 -10.98 -9.56 13.93
CA ASN A 671 -9.99 -10.11 13.01
C ASN A 671 -10.10 -9.53 11.58
N SER A 672 -11.32 -9.33 11.08
CA SER A 672 -11.57 -8.71 9.77
C SER A 672 -11.09 -7.26 9.74
N VAL A 673 -11.39 -6.48 10.77
CA VAL A 673 -10.88 -5.11 10.93
C VAL A 673 -9.35 -5.09 11.01
N LYS A 674 -8.73 -5.99 11.79
CA LYS A 674 -7.26 -6.13 11.84
C LYS A 674 -6.65 -6.42 10.47
N THR A 675 -7.32 -7.25 9.66
CA THR A 675 -6.90 -7.57 8.28
C THR A 675 -6.97 -6.33 7.39
N ILE A 676 -8.05 -5.54 7.46
CA ILE A 676 -8.17 -4.28 6.72
C ILE A 676 -7.06 -3.31 7.14
N LEU A 677 -6.88 -3.05 8.44
CA LEU A 677 -5.90 -2.08 8.94
C LEU A 677 -4.45 -2.46 8.57
N ASN A 678 -4.10 -3.75 8.62
CA ASN A 678 -2.76 -4.23 8.23
C ASN A 678 -2.50 -4.13 6.72
N LEU A 679 -3.55 -4.12 5.88
CA LEU A 679 -3.43 -3.94 4.43
C LEU A 679 -3.47 -2.46 4.02
N SER A 680 -4.39 -1.68 4.60
CA SER A 680 -4.59 -0.27 4.25
C SER A 680 -3.68 0.70 4.98
N ARG A 681 -2.94 0.25 6.00
CA ARG A 681 -1.93 1.00 6.78
C ARG A 681 -2.30 2.48 7.01
N PRO A 682 -3.46 2.80 7.60
CA PRO A 682 -3.98 4.18 7.61
C PRO A 682 -3.18 5.20 8.44
N LEU A 683 -2.14 4.79 9.17
CA LEU A 683 -1.23 5.70 9.89
C LEU A 683 -0.04 6.23 9.04
N VAL A 684 0.10 5.79 7.78
CA VAL A 684 1.19 6.16 6.85
C VAL A 684 1.02 7.58 6.27
#